data_AF-A0A3S0FAB8-F1
#
_entry.id   AF-A0A3S0FAB8-F1
#
_cell.length_a   1.000
_cell.length_b   1.000
_cell.length_c   1.000
_cell.angle_alpha   90.00
_cell.angle_beta   90.00
_cell.angle_gamma   90.00
#
_symmetry.space_group_name_H-M   'P 1'
#
loop_
_entity.id
_entity.type
_entity.pdbx_description
1 polymer ?
#
loop_
_entity_poly.entity_id
_entity_poly.type
_entity_poly.pdbx_seq_one_letter_code
_entity_poly.pdbx_strand_id
1 'polypeptide(L)'
;MSLEQIQQNYADATGFVIDRTVSPPKVLGQAFLVSKSRAVTCASSVFNYVEAPWALGLNFIHPDVTDSIKNITLHQDFDKVAARKWYLAQTGNPGDQLILPNDMASLSLDFNTPNVEPDKLAELNRALSLPFSSEGVESSGNIRGIEFLTVLQNILQTGREGLFTLLDGRNLPIGRIQVASGNIQKVYFRGLLGELAFFELVYRKPAEGFSFQTTVPFNWGNVRDITAPAPALIEEAQRRVSELPGMLNYLGGSEARYQKRVENVEPSQVSENIQWLMERLWATIDGYMTLDKMSERVGADTFTVVQAMRECVNRGFVSMINRSTPFHCSHEVGTPLVSHTDFEVNAWDPLQAFYLDPLSGRPTWMQGNFFGVANALQPKNMLHTIAMPNNLPGALILKDYKLIGIHSGPQIPKPGTPLPPVKLYQMMWMGALLEMSSKRVKSDDGATGEQSSAISGLRGKMELDDEAVAAAASQEKLEKYVCSNCYTTNTKVGPCFNCGTTIEPPPPEEEPEDAKSKAVSEIAKLQKKYNVTNAQLALVAAVVIGVPVFGFAFCGGGGTPPPAVTDPNQSAERVHKSSDKAVALATKYAGFQGTAVGGYWYDDTSDKTKPAQSFGLNSELSNQRILFVIMDDLAPVQNLGNFVGLPPFVDDIKRAPPEKVKVDEGRQIIGDGDLQWFVGSYEDAKDGPHREVLTAAYASPEKNKSILVVGTAYDPSKGYDPKMTLGVIDQMASEFTANGNSKRTGTEKKLIVEKPKDSPDDTPPPEEKPLATDSELDEFVEAVGSVIQNKLKTPDDIAELLAKKKPPKIKSTLSVVLNEDGTVKKLEIIDPGDYESATTALNKAVNAASPYENVPHTKDGQVSLIVKLDGNKIKTERP
;
A
#
# COMPACT_ATOMS: atom_id res chain seq x y z
N MET A 1 -0.77 -28.45 21.03
CA MET A 1 -1.53 -27.47 21.85
C MET A 1 -2.74 -27.03 21.03
N SER A 2 -3.91 -26.77 21.62
CA SER A 2 -5.05 -26.28 20.84
C SER A 2 -4.96 -24.76 20.66
N LEU A 3 -5.39 -24.21 19.51
CA LEU A 3 -5.37 -22.76 19.26
C LEU A 3 -6.23 -21.97 20.27
N GLU A 4 -7.17 -22.62 20.93
CA GLU A 4 -7.97 -22.04 22.03
C GLU A 4 -7.14 -21.67 23.27
N GLN A 5 -6.07 -22.42 23.55
CA GLN A 5 -5.17 -22.14 24.67
C GLN A 5 -4.19 -21.01 24.35
N ILE A 6 -3.87 -20.82 23.07
CA ILE A 6 -2.91 -19.81 22.58
C ILE A 6 -3.51 -18.40 22.60
N GLN A 7 -4.84 -18.27 22.53
CA GLN A 7 -5.55 -16.98 22.53
C GLN A 7 -5.59 -16.27 23.90
N GLN A 8 -5.06 -16.89 24.96
CA GLN A 8 -5.23 -16.43 26.33
C GLN A 8 -4.28 -15.28 26.71
N ASN A 9 -3.28 -14.95 25.88
CA ASN A 9 -2.35 -13.85 26.12
C ASN A 9 -1.77 -13.27 24.82
N TYR A 10 -1.48 -11.98 24.83
CA TYR A 10 -0.80 -11.24 23.77
C TYR A 10 0.47 -11.93 23.24
N ALA A 11 1.33 -12.42 24.14
CA ALA A 11 2.60 -13.05 23.76
C ALA A 11 2.41 -14.39 23.04
N ASP A 12 1.44 -15.20 23.50
CA ASP A 12 1.13 -16.49 22.89
C ASP A 12 0.35 -16.31 21.57
N ALA A 13 -0.56 -15.34 21.53
CA ALA A 13 -1.40 -15.07 20.37
C ALA A 13 -0.66 -14.34 19.24
N THR A 14 0.54 -13.81 19.49
CA THR A 14 1.37 -13.13 18.49
C THR A 14 2.48 -14.05 18.01
N GLY A 15 2.74 -14.07 16.71
CA GLY A 15 3.78 -14.89 16.10
C GLY A 15 4.45 -14.19 14.92
N PHE A 16 5.53 -14.79 14.45
CA PHE A 16 6.24 -14.33 13.26
C PHE A 16 5.74 -15.04 12.02
N VAL A 17 5.36 -14.27 11.00
CA VAL A 17 5.16 -14.81 9.67
C VAL A 17 6.55 -15.08 9.08
N ILE A 18 6.84 -16.34 8.78
CA ILE A 18 8.13 -16.78 8.28
C ILE A 18 8.01 -17.36 6.88
N ASP A 19 8.97 -17.02 6.03
CA ASP A 19 9.24 -17.74 4.80
C ASP A 19 10.09 -18.97 5.13
N ARG A 20 9.49 -20.15 4.98
CA ARG A 20 10.12 -21.46 5.28
C ARG A 20 10.90 -22.03 4.09
N THR A 21 10.93 -21.34 2.96
CA THR A 21 11.60 -21.79 1.74
C THR A 21 13.04 -21.31 1.62
N VAL A 22 13.49 -20.48 2.56
CA VAL A 22 14.87 -20.00 2.70
C VAL A 22 15.48 -20.49 4.01
N SER A 23 16.80 -20.66 4.04
CA SER A 23 17.53 -21.14 5.22
C SER A 23 18.62 -20.15 5.63
N PRO A 24 18.58 -19.57 6.84
CA PRO A 24 17.51 -19.71 7.84
C PRO A 24 16.19 -19.07 7.38
N PRO A 25 15.04 -19.49 7.96
CA PRO A 25 13.74 -18.90 7.63
C PRO A 25 13.74 -17.38 7.83
N LYS A 26 13.17 -16.66 6.87
CA LYS A 26 13.12 -15.18 6.89
C LYS A 26 11.82 -14.71 7.54
N VAL A 27 11.92 -13.87 8.57
CA VAL A 27 10.76 -13.20 9.16
C VAL A 27 10.27 -12.10 8.21
N LEU A 28 8.99 -12.15 7.83
CA LEU A 28 8.34 -11.19 6.93
C LEU A 28 7.54 -10.12 7.67
N GLY A 29 7.11 -10.42 8.89
CA GLY A 29 6.30 -9.55 9.72
C GLY A 29 5.74 -10.30 10.93
N GLN A 30 4.86 -9.65 11.66
CA GLN A 30 4.14 -10.23 12.77
C GLN A 30 2.69 -10.50 12.37
N ALA A 31 2.12 -11.55 12.94
CA ALA A 31 0.69 -11.80 12.85
C ALA A 31 0.17 -12.12 14.25
N PHE A 32 -1.11 -11.91 14.43
CA PHE A 32 -1.78 -12.25 15.68
C PHE A 32 -3.06 -13.02 15.42
N LEU A 33 -3.42 -13.91 16.34
CA LEU A 33 -4.63 -14.71 16.27
C LEU A 33 -5.87 -13.86 16.58
N VAL A 34 -6.82 -13.85 15.65
CA VAL A 34 -8.17 -13.27 15.84
C VAL A 34 -9.21 -14.36 16.11
N SER A 35 -8.94 -15.60 15.72
CA SER A 35 -9.84 -16.74 15.92
C SER A 35 -9.04 -18.05 15.97
N LYS A 36 -9.72 -19.17 16.26
CA LYS A 36 -9.11 -20.50 16.40
C LYS A 36 -8.33 -21.00 15.18
N SER A 37 -8.47 -20.38 14.01
CA SER A 37 -7.73 -20.76 12.80
C SER A 37 -7.43 -19.58 11.91
N ARG A 38 -7.57 -18.35 12.43
CA ARG A 38 -7.29 -17.13 11.66
C ARG A 38 -6.37 -16.21 12.40
N ALA A 39 -5.34 -15.76 11.70
CA ALA A 39 -4.47 -14.68 12.11
C ALA A 39 -4.62 -13.48 11.17
N VAL A 40 -4.19 -12.32 11.63
CA VAL A 40 -4.17 -11.07 10.84
C VAL A 40 -2.77 -10.48 10.85
N THR A 41 -2.34 -9.95 9.71
CA THR A 41 -1.02 -9.33 9.49
C THR A 41 -1.14 -8.22 8.42
N CYS A 42 -0.03 -7.58 8.06
CA CYS A 42 0.04 -6.65 6.94
C CYS A 42 0.07 -7.39 5.60
N ALA A 43 -0.68 -6.91 4.62
CA ALA A 43 -0.70 -7.46 3.26
C ALA A 43 0.66 -7.33 2.58
N SER A 44 1.36 -6.22 2.76
CA SER A 44 2.71 -5.93 2.27
C SER A 44 3.74 -7.00 2.67
N SER A 45 3.55 -7.65 3.82
CA SER A 45 4.39 -8.75 4.29
C SER A 45 4.14 -10.08 3.57
N VAL A 46 2.95 -10.31 3.02
CA VAL A 46 2.52 -11.65 2.55
C VAL A 46 1.98 -11.69 1.12
N PHE A 47 1.76 -10.56 0.45
CA PHE A 47 1.07 -10.51 -0.85
C PHE A 47 1.78 -11.33 -1.94
N ASN A 48 3.11 -11.40 -1.89
CA ASN A 48 3.94 -12.18 -2.82
C ASN A 48 3.70 -13.69 -2.73
N TYR A 49 3.03 -14.16 -1.67
CA TYR A 49 2.80 -15.59 -1.40
C TYR A 49 1.33 -15.99 -1.52
N VAL A 50 0.44 -15.12 -2.03
CA VAL A 50 -1.00 -15.42 -2.15
C VAL A 50 -1.25 -16.69 -2.95
N GLU A 51 -0.46 -16.96 -4.00
CA GLU A 51 -0.54 -18.17 -4.82
C GLU A 51 0.30 -19.34 -4.25
N ALA A 52 1.10 -19.09 -3.21
CA ALA A 52 1.96 -20.07 -2.56
C ALA A 52 1.90 -19.98 -1.02
N PRO A 53 0.71 -20.06 -0.39
CA PRO A 53 0.58 -19.93 1.07
C PRO A 53 1.34 -21.03 1.82
N TRP A 54 1.51 -22.21 1.19
CA TRP A 54 2.30 -23.34 1.68
C TRP A 54 3.77 -22.99 1.95
N ALA A 55 4.30 -21.94 1.30
CA ALA A 55 5.67 -21.46 1.48
C ALA A 55 5.85 -20.65 2.77
N LEU A 56 4.76 -20.31 3.45
CA LEU A 56 4.79 -19.56 4.70
C LEU A 56 4.40 -20.43 5.90
N GLY A 57 4.92 -20.02 7.06
CA GLY A 57 4.49 -20.51 8.36
C GLY A 57 4.24 -19.35 9.31
N LEU A 58 3.46 -19.61 10.36
CA LEU A 58 3.30 -18.70 11.49
C LEU A 58 3.93 -19.35 12.72
N ASN A 59 5.04 -18.77 13.18
CA ASN A 59 5.79 -19.26 14.33
C ASN A 59 5.42 -18.49 15.60
N PHE A 60 4.67 -19.13 16.50
CA PHE A 60 4.37 -18.67 17.84
C PHE A 60 5.51 -19.09 18.79
N ILE A 61 6.49 -18.21 18.94
CA ILE A 61 7.74 -18.47 19.67
C ILE A 61 7.55 -18.77 21.17
N HIS A 62 6.44 -18.32 21.77
CA HIS A 62 6.15 -18.51 23.19
C HIS A 62 5.64 -19.92 23.50
N PRO A 63 4.57 -20.39 22.85
CA PRO A 63 4.17 -21.78 22.94
C PRO A 63 5.10 -22.72 22.15
N ASP A 64 6.06 -22.17 21.40
CA ASP A 64 6.98 -22.87 20.50
C ASP A 64 6.25 -23.75 19.49
N VAL A 65 5.22 -23.16 18.85
CA VAL A 65 4.35 -23.82 17.87
C VAL A 65 4.49 -23.11 16.53
N THR A 66 4.75 -23.88 15.47
CA THR A 66 4.71 -23.36 14.10
C THR A 66 3.57 -24.00 13.34
N ASP A 67 2.61 -23.18 12.91
CA ASP A 67 1.51 -23.60 12.05
C ASP A 67 1.79 -23.22 10.59
N SER A 68 1.22 -23.97 9.66
CA SER A 68 1.30 -23.62 8.24
C SER A 68 0.19 -22.65 7.86
N ILE A 69 0.40 -21.88 6.80
CA ILE A 69 -0.61 -20.99 6.25
C ILE A 69 -1.30 -21.72 5.09
N LYS A 70 -2.61 -21.94 5.23
CA LYS A 70 -3.44 -22.58 4.21
C LYS A 70 -3.91 -21.62 3.14
N ASN A 71 -4.27 -20.41 3.55
CA ASN A 71 -4.82 -19.39 2.66
C ASN A 71 -4.44 -17.99 3.14
N ILE A 72 -4.23 -17.08 2.18
CA ILE A 72 -3.96 -15.66 2.40
C ILE A 72 -5.06 -14.87 1.70
N THR A 73 -5.85 -14.13 2.48
CA THR A 73 -6.87 -13.21 1.95
C THR A 73 -6.39 -11.79 2.17
N LEU A 74 -6.24 -11.03 1.09
CA LEU A 74 -5.84 -9.61 1.17
C LEU A 74 -7.09 -8.72 1.24
N HIS A 75 -6.95 -7.52 1.82
CA HIS A 75 -7.98 -6.49 1.74
C HIS A 75 -8.32 -6.19 0.27
N GLN A 76 -9.60 -5.94 -0.04
CA GLN A 76 -10.08 -5.79 -1.42
C GLN A 76 -9.43 -4.59 -2.13
N ASP A 77 -9.27 -3.50 -1.39
CA ASP A 77 -8.68 -2.25 -1.88
C ASP A 77 -7.16 -2.18 -1.64
N PHE A 78 -6.49 -3.30 -1.40
CA PHE A 78 -5.03 -3.35 -1.32
C PHE A 78 -4.42 -3.27 -2.73
N ASP A 79 -3.55 -2.28 -2.95
CA ASP A 79 -2.93 -2.05 -4.24
C ASP A 79 -1.79 -3.04 -4.52
N LYS A 80 -2.16 -4.18 -5.10
CA LYS A 80 -1.22 -5.24 -5.50
C LYS A 80 -0.22 -4.77 -6.56
N VAL A 81 -0.61 -3.84 -7.42
CA VAL A 81 0.24 -3.35 -8.52
C VAL A 81 1.35 -2.48 -7.95
N ALA A 82 1.01 -1.52 -7.08
CA ALA A 82 2.00 -0.73 -6.38
C ALA A 82 2.91 -1.61 -5.49
N ALA A 83 2.34 -2.62 -4.82
CA ALA A 83 3.11 -3.57 -4.02
C ALA A 83 4.14 -4.33 -4.86
N ARG A 84 3.71 -4.86 -6.01
CA ARG A 84 4.59 -5.59 -6.92
C ARG A 84 5.65 -4.67 -7.54
N LYS A 85 5.26 -3.47 -7.97
CA LYS A 85 6.20 -2.48 -8.53
C LYS A 85 7.28 -2.12 -7.51
N TRP A 86 6.90 -1.89 -6.25
CA TRP A 86 7.87 -1.62 -5.19
C TRP A 86 8.77 -2.82 -4.92
N TYR A 87 8.21 -4.03 -4.86
CA TYR A 87 8.99 -5.25 -4.69
C TYR A 87 10.07 -5.40 -5.77
N LEU A 88 9.70 -5.20 -7.04
CA LEU A 88 10.64 -5.28 -8.17
C LEU A 88 11.66 -4.13 -8.19
N ALA A 89 11.33 -3.00 -7.56
CA ALA A 89 12.23 -1.84 -7.41
C ALA A 89 13.10 -1.91 -6.14
N GLN A 90 13.04 -3.00 -5.37
CA GLN A 90 13.83 -3.13 -4.15
C GLN A 90 15.32 -3.07 -4.46
N THR A 91 15.97 -2.07 -3.88
CA THR A 91 17.42 -1.93 -3.95
C THR A 91 18.11 -2.67 -2.80
N GLY A 92 17.37 -3.17 -1.80
CA GLY A 92 17.96 -3.76 -0.59
C GLY A 92 18.62 -2.74 0.33
N ASN A 93 18.23 -1.45 0.24
CA ASN A 93 18.71 -0.44 1.16
C ASN A 93 18.09 -0.61 2.55
N PRO A 94 18.88 -0.44 3.63
CA PRO A 94 18.33 -0.42 4.98
C PRO A 94 17.29 0.68 5.14
N GLY A 95 16.10 0.31 5.64
CA GLY A 95 15.03 1.25 5.96
C GLY A 95 14.00 1.46 4.85
N ASP A 96 14.19 0.88 3.66
CA ASP A 96 13.17 0.86 2.62
C ASP A 96 11.98 0.02 3.11
N GLN A 97 10.85 0.68 3.35
CA GLN A 97 9.61 0.00 3.71
C GLN A 97 8.48 0.57 2.87
N LEU A 98 7.71 -0.33 2.28
CA LEU A 98 6.51 0.03 1.56
C LEU A 98 5.38 0.26 2.55
N ILE A 99 4.75 1.42 2.46
CA ILE A 99 3.48 1.68 3.15
C ILE A 99 2.44 1.89 2.07
N LEU A 100 1.49 0.97 2.03
CA LEU A 100 0.34 1.07 1.15
C LEU A 100 -0.92 1.33 1.97
N PRO A 101 -1.92 1.97 1.36
CA PRO A 101 -3.23 2.00 1.96
C PRO A 101 -3.83 0.59 2.03
N ASN A 102 -4.72 0.38 3.00
CA ASN A 102 -5.46 -0.89 3.15
C ASN A 102 -4.54 -2.10 3.35
N ASP A 103 -3.41 -1.89 4.03
CA ASP A 103 -2.36 -2.88 4.24
C ASP A 103 -2.73 -3.92 5.31
N MET A 104 -3.72 -4.76 5.01
CA MET A 104 -4.24 -5.80 5.90
C MET A 104 -4.45 -7.12 5.15
N ALA A 105 -4.03 -8.23 5.76
CA ALA A 105 -4.25 -9.58 5.29
C ALA A 105 -4.77 -10.49 6.42
N SER A 106 -5.68 -11.39 6.07
CA SER A 106 -6.13 -12.48 6.93
C SER A 106 -5.50 -13.80 6.48
N LEU A 107 -4.90 -14.50 7.43
CA LEU A 107 -4.24 -15.78 7.24
C LEU A 107 -5.14 -16.88 7.81
N SER A 108 -5.45 -17.90 7.03
CA SER A 108 -6.07 -19.12 7.54
C SER A 108 -4.98 -20.14 7.86
N LEU A 109 -4.94 -20.63 9.09
CA LEU A 109 -3.92 -21.54 9.59
C LEU A 109 -4.34 -23.00 9.38
N ASP A 110 -3.36 -23.86 9.18
CA ASP A 110 -3.50 -25.32 9.15
C ASP A 110 -2.36 -25.96 9.95
N PHE A 111 -2.74 -26.91 10.80
CA PHE A 111 -1.83 -27.65 11.68
C PHE A 111 -0.96 -28.66 10.93
N ASN A 112 -1.38 -29.05 9.72
CA ASN A 112 -0.58 -29.92 8.88
C ASN A 112 0.41 -29.07 8.09
N THR A 113 1.69 -29.11 8.46
CA THR A 113 2.76 -28.53 7.64
C THR A 113 2.92 -29.37 6.36
N PRO A 114 2.55 -28.84 5.17
CA PRO A 114 2.81 -29.55 3.93
C PRO A 114 4.31 -29.62 3.67
N ASN A 115 4.77 -30.73 3.09
CA ASN A 115 6.15 -30.81 2.62
C ASN A 115 6.33 -29.90 1.40
N VAL A 116 7.45 -29.17 1.34
CA VAL A 116 7.75 -28.27 0.23
C VAL A 116 8.32 -29.10 -0.93
N GLU A 117 7.53 -29.25 -2.00
CA GLU A 117 7.99 -29.94 -3.20
C GLU A 117 9.09 -29.12 -3.92
N PRO A 118 10.22 -29.73 -4.32
CA PRO A 118 11.34 -29.03 -4.95
C PRO A 118 10.94 -28.26 -6.23
N ASP A 119 10.03 -28.80 -7.03
CA ASP A 119 9.59 -28.16 -8.27
C ASP A 119 8.79 -26.88 -8.01
N LYS A 120 7.87 -26.92 -7.03
CA LYS A 120 7.10 -25.74 -6.58
C LYS A 120 8.01 -24.70 -5.94
N LEU A 121 9.04 -25.13 -5.21
CA LEU A 121 10.06 -24.25 -4.66
C LEU A 121 10.84 -23.52 -5.76
N ALA A 122 11.26 -24.25 -6.80
CA ALA A 122 11.96 -23.66 -7.93
C ALA A 122 11.09 -22.63 -8.66
N GLU A 123 9.80 -22.93 -8.85
CA GLU A 123 8.85 -22.02 -9.48
C GLU A 123 8.60 -20.76 -8.64
N LEU A 124 8.42 -20.91 -7.33
CA LEU A 124 8.29 -19.79 -6.39
C LEU A 124 9.54 -18.92 -6.39
N ASN A 125 10.73 -19.51 -6.29
CA ASN A 125 11.98 -18.76 -6.34
C ASN A 125 12.12 -18.00 -7.66
N ARG A 126 11.71 -18.58 -8.79
CA ARG A 126 11.69 -17.89 -10.09
C ARG A 126 10.70 -16.71 -10.11
N ALA A 127 9.56 -16.81 -9.44
CA ALA A 127 8.54 -15.76 -9.40
C ALA A 127 8.90 -14.61 -8.43
N LEU A 128 9.62 -14.93 -7.36
CA LEU A 128 10.11 -13.98 -6.36
C LEU A 128 11.50 -13.42 -6.68
N SER A 129 12.22 -13.99 -7.66
CA SER A 129 13.51 -13.45 -8.04
C SER A 129 13.37 -12.04 -8.60
N LEU A 130 14.20 -11.11 -8.13
CA LEU A 130 14.31 -9.79 -8.76
C LEU A 130 14.87 -9.96 -10.19
N PRO A 131 14.31 -9.24 -11.18
CA PRO A 131 14.87 -9.19 -12.51
C PRO A 131 16.31 -8.68 -12.43
N PHE A 132 17.23 -9.47 -12.97
CA PHE A 132 18.63 -9.07 -13.02
C PHE A 132 18.84 -8.09 -14.18
N SER A 133 19.21 -6.85 -13.88
CA SER A 133 19.63 -5.90 -14.91
C SER A 133 21.11 -6.08 -15.21
N SER A 134 21.44 -6.34 -16.48
CA SER A 134 22.83 -6.36 -16.96
C SER A 134 23.38 -4.95 -17.24
N GLU A 135 22.55 -3.91 -17.11
CA GLU A 135 22.96 -2.55 -17.39
C GLU A 135 24.04 -2.08 -16.40
N GLY A 136 25.19 -1.64 -16.93
CA GLY A 136 26.34 -1.21 -16.13
C GLY A 136 27.03 -2.33 -15.32
N VAL A 137 26.61 -3.58 -15.47
CA VAL A 137 27.24 -4.74 -14.83
C VAL A 137 28.38 -5.24 -15.69
N GLU A 138 29.59 -5.23 -15.14
CA GLU A 138 30.78 -5.73 -15.83
C GLU A 138 30.96 -7.24 -15.62
N SER A 139 30.70 -7.74 -14.40
CA SER A 139 30.74 -9.17 -14.11
C SER A 139 29.64 -9.56 -13.14
N SER A 140 29.09 -10.76 -13.31
CA SER A 140 28.10 -11.36 -12.41
C SER A 140 28.16 -12.87 -12.51
N GLY A 141 27.63 -13.55 -11.50
CA GLY A 141 27.58 -15.00 -11.48
C GLY A 141 27.09 -15.55 -10.16
N ASN A 142 26.92 -16.86 -10.12
CA ASN A 142 26.60 -17.59 -8.90
C ASN A 142 27.88 -17.82 -8.09
N ILE A 143 27.76 -17.78 -6.78
CA ILE A 143 28.83 -18.05 -5.82
C ILE A 143 28.28 -18.90 -4.69
N ARG A 144 29.14 -19.72 -4.07
CA ARG A 144 28.79 -20.48 -2.87
C ARG A 144 29.80 -20.27 -1.77
N GLY A 145 29.31 -20.01 -0.57
CA GLY A 145 30.14 -19.98 0.62
C GLY A 145 31.22 -18.89 0.56
N ILE A 146 32.49 -19.31 0.53
CA ILE A 146 33.65 -18.40 0.51
C ILE A 146 34.13 -18.03 -0.90
N GLU A 147 33.51 -18.53 -1.96
CA GLU A 147 33.91 -18.26 -3.36
C GLU A 147 33.88 -16.76 -3.68
N PHE A 148 33.03 -15.98 -3.00
CA PHE A 148 33.00 -14.53 -3.17
C PHE A 148 34.33 -13.85 -2.82
N LEU A 149 35.12 -14.41 -1.89
CA LEU A 149 36.44 -13.89 -1.56
C LEU A 149 37.41 -14.05 -2.73
N THR A 150 37.33 -15.17 -3.46
CA THR A 150 38.15 -15.39 -4.65
C THR A 150 37.78 -14.40 -5.75
N VAL A 151 36.48 -14.17 -5.96
CA VAL A 151 36.00 -13.17 -6.93
C VAL A 151 36.46 -11.76 -6.54
N LEU A 152 36.30 -11.39 -5.27
CA LEU A 152 36.73 -10.10 -4.74
C LEU A 152 38.25 -9.90 -4.86
N GLN A 153 39.05 -10.93 -4.55
CA GLN A 153 40.51 -10.90 -4.71
C GLN A 153 40.90 -10.66 -6.16
N ASN A 154 40.24 -11.30 -7.13
CA ASN A 154 40.50 -11.06 -8.55
C ASN A 154 40.19 -9.61 -8.93
N ILE A 155 39.05 -9.06 -8.47
CA ILE A 155 38.68 -7.65 -8.71
C ILE A 155 39.77 -6.72 -8.14
N LEU A 156 40.18 -6.95 -6.89
CA LEU A 156 41.22 -6.16 -6.21
C LEU A 156 42.56 -6.22 -6.95
N GLN A 157 42.99 -7.40 -7.38
CA GLN A 157 44.26 -7.59 -8.11
C GLN A 157 44.26 -6.89 -9.47
N THR A 158 43.09 -6.83 -10.13
CA THR A 158 42.96 -6.10 -11.41
C THR A 158 42.93 -4.57 -11.24
N GLY A 159 42.92 -4.06 -10.00
CA GLY A 159 42.89 -2.62 -9.72
C GLY A 159 41.60 -1.93 -10.13
N ARG A 160 40.52 -2.70 -10.34
CA ARG A 160 39.22 -2.18 -10.76
C ARG A 160 38.55 -1.41 -9.64
N GLU A 161 37.75 -0.42 -10.03
CA GLU A 161 36.96 0.39 -9.12
C GLU A 161 35.47 0.22 -9.42
N GLY A 162 34.67 0.09 -8.36
CA GLY A 162 33.25 -0.18 -8.52
C GLY A 162 32.58 -0.72 -7.26
N LEU A 163 31.31 -1.06 -7.41
CA LEU A 163 30.45 -1.63 -6.40
C LEU A 163 30.30 -3.14 -6.64
N PHE A 164 30.73 -3.93 -5.66
CA PHE A 164 30.52 -5.37 -5.61
C PHE A 164 29.32 -5.68 -4.72
N THR A 165 28.23 -6.17 -5.31
CA THR A 165 26.97 -6.47 -4.64
C THR A 165 26.80 -7.98 -4.51
N LEU A 166 26.55 -8.44 -3.29
CA LEU A 166 26.22 -9.83 -2.97
C LEU A 166 24.70 -10.02 -2.99
N LEU A 167 24.26 -11.13 -3.58
CA LEU A 167 22.86 -11.48 -3.82
C LEU A 167 22.51 -12.80 -3.13
N ASP A 168 21.28 -12.94 -2.66
CA ASP A 168 20.70 -14.22 -2.24
C ASP A 168 20.16 -15.05 -3.42
N GLY A 169 19.59 -16.23 -3.13
CA GLY A 169 19.01 -17.12 -4.14
C GLY A 169 17.81 -16.55 -4.91
N ARG A 170 17.32 -15.34 -4.57
CA ARG A 170 16.25 -14.62 -5.26
C ARG A 170 16.74 -13.30 -5.85
N ASN A 171 18.04 -13.15 -6.05
CA ASN A 171 18.67 -11.91 -6.55
C ASN A 171 18.39 -10.68 -5.66
N LEU A 172 18.06 -10.85 -4.38
CA LEU A 172 17.94 -9.71 -3.46
C LEU A 172 19.33 -9.28 -2.98
N PRO A 173 19.67 -7.99 -3.04
CA PRO A 173 20.92 -7.49 -2.46
C PRO A 173 20.97 -7.70 -0.95
N ILE A 174 21.96 -8.45 -0.48
CA ILE A 174 22.17 -8.74 0.95
C ILE A 174 23.39 -8.04 1.54
N GLY A 175 24.36 -7.67 0.71
CA GLY A 175 25.58 -7.01 1.13
C GLY A 175 26.25 -6.26 -0.01
N ARG A 176 27.02 -5.22 0.32
CA ARG A 176 27.69 -4.34 -0.65
C ARG A 176 29.11 -4.05 -0.21
N ILE A 177 30.02 -4.04 -1.18
CA ILE A 177 31.44 -3.78 -0.99
C ILE A 177 31.87 -2.75 -2.05
N GLN A 178 32.25 -1.55 -1.62
CA GLN A 178 32.93 -0.58 -2.49
C GLN A 178 34.39 -1.00 -2.63
N VAL A 179 34.84 -1.13 -3.86
CA VAL A 179 36.22 -1.43 -4.22
C VAL A 179 36.79 -0.23 -4.96
N ALA A 180 37.98 0.23 -4.59
CA ALA A 180 38.70 1.22 -5.39
C ALA A 180 40.20 1.11 -5.16
N SER A 181 40.98 1.37 -6.22
CA SER A 181 42.44 1.40 -6.19
C SER A 181 43.07 0.16 -5.51
N GLY A 182 42.51 -1.02 -5.79
CA GLY A 182 42.98 -2.30 -5.22
C GLY A 182 42.70 -2.50 -3.73
N ASN A 183 41.84 -1.67 -3.12
CA ASN A 183 41.44 -1.76 -1.72
C ASN A 183 39.92 -1.90 -1.55
N ILE A 184 39.53 -2.45 -0.41
CA ILE A 184 38.14 -2.48 0.05
C ILE A 184 37.89 -1.17 0.79
N GLN A 185 37.06 -0.28 0.24
CA GLN A 185 36.83 1.04 0.81
C GLN A 185 35.67 1.06 1.81
N LYS A 186 34.53 0.46 1.46
CA LYS A 186 33.32 0.48 2.30
C LYS A 186 32.61 -0.84 2.20
N VAL A 187 32.01 -1.28 3.30
CA VAL A 187 31.24 -2.52 3.34
C VAL A 187 29.95 -2.29 4.13
N TYR A 188 28.86 -2.86 3.64
CA TYR A 188 27.57 -2.88 4.29
C TYR A 188 27.00 -4.30 4.32
N PHE A 189 26.54 -4.74 5.49
CA PHE A 189 25.82 -6.01 5.66
C PHE A 189 24.92 -5.97 6.88
N ARG A 190 23.59 -6.18 6.71
CA ARG A 190 22.60 -6.25 7.81
C ARG A 190 22.71 -5.13 8.86
N GLY A 191 22.97 -3.89 8.42
CA GLY A 191 23.12 -2.74 9.32
C GLY A 191 24.53 -2.56 9.91
N LEU A 192 25.41 -3.54 9.77
CA LEU A 192 26.84 -3.38 10.04
C LEU A 192 27.53 -2.63 8.91
N LEU A 193 28.58 -1.90 9.29
CA LEU A 193 29.37 -1.06 8.38
C LEU A 193 30.87 -1.34 8.54
N GLY A 194 31.62 -1.10 7.48
CA GLY A 194 33.09 -1.13 7.49
C GLY A 194 33.67 -2.53 7.73
N GLU A 195 34.75 -2.59 8.49
CA GLU A 195 35.52 -3.82 8.73
C GLU A 195 34.66 -4.90 9.42
N LEU A 196 33.83 -4.51 10.39
CA LEU A 196 32.97 -5.43 11.13
C LEU A 196 31.91 -6.07 10.21
N ALA A 197 31.37 -5.30 9.25
CA ALA A 197 30.47 -5.85 8.24
C ALA A 197 31.16 -6.88 7.36
N PHE A 198 32.41 -6.62 6.98
CA PHE A 198 33.20 -7.55 6.18
C PHE A 198 33.48 -8.85 6.93
N PHE A 199 33.89 -8.77 8.20
CA PHE A 199 34.12 -9.96 9.04
C PHE A 199 32.84 -10.79 9.21
N GLU A 200 31.70 -10.14 9.45
CA GLU A 200 30.42 -10.82 9.56
C GLU A 200 30.02 -11.51 8.25
N LEU A 201 30.22 -10.86 7.09
CA LEU A 201 29.97 -11.46 5.77
C LEU A 201 30.77 -12.74 5.54
N VAL A 202 32.06 -12.72 5.88
CA VAL A 202 32.96 -13.88 5.71
C VAL A 202 32.59 -15.02 6.65
N TYR A 203 32.09 -14.72 7.84
CA TYR A 203 31.58 -15.72 8.78
C TYR A 203 30.26 -16.34 8.31
N ARG A 204 29.27 -15.50 8.01
CA ARG A 204 27.90 -15.93 7.67
C ARG A 204 27.79 -16.58 6.30
N LYS A 205 28.62 -16.16 5.35
CA LYS A 205 28.65 -16.63 3.96
C LYS A 205 27.25 -16.68 3.31
N PRO A 206 26.47 -15.59 3.38
CA PRO A 206 25.05 -15.61 3.05
C PRO A 206 24.75 -15.52 1.54
N ALA A 207 25.78 -15.36 0.70
CA ALA A 207 25.62 -15.04 -0.71
C ALA A 207 25.53 -16.28 -1.60
N GLU A 208 24.60 -16.24 -2.54
CA GLU A 208 24.39 -17.25 -3.60
C GLU A 208 24.70 -16.70 -5.00
N GLY A 209 24.79 -15.37 -5.13
CA GLY A 209 25.17 -14.69 -6.37
C GLY A 209 25.92 -13.38 -6.11
N PHE A 210 26.53 -12.82 -7.16
CA PHE A 210 27.19 -11.52 -7.12
C PHE A 210 26.99 -10.72 -8.40
N SER A 211 27.17 -9.42 -8.29
CA SER A 211 27.36 -8.50 -9.42
C SER A 211 28.41 -7.45 -9.11
N PHE A 212 29.17 -7.05 -10.12
CA PHE A 212 30.16 -5.99 -10.04
C PHE A 212 29.85 -4.91 -11.07
N GLN A 213 29.76 -3.66 -10.61
CA GLN A 213 29.39 -2.50 -11.42
C GLN A 213 30.43 -1.39 -11.24
N THR A 214 30.99 -0.87 -12.32
CA THR A 214 32.08 0.13 -12.26
C THR A 214 31.58 1.55 -11.94
N THR A 215 30.31 1.85 -12.22
CA THR A 215 29.77 3.22 -12.24
C THR A 215 28.36 3.32 -11.65
N VAL A 216 28.14 2.70 -10.48
CA VAL A 216 26.86 2.84 -9.76
C VAL A 216 27.05 3.65 -8.49
N PRO A 217 26.45 4.87 -8.41
CA PRO A 217 26.47 5.64 -7.17
C PRO A 217 25.59 4.95 -6.13
N PHE A 218 26.22 4.43 -5.09
CA PHE A 218 25.53 3.93 -3.91
C PHE A 218 25.54 4.99 -2.81
N ASN A 219 24.38 5.28 -2.20
CA ASN A 219 24.32 6.21 -1.09
C ASN A 219 24.87 5.56 0.19
N TRP A 220 26.17 5.73 0.41
CA TRP A 220 26.85 5.25 1.61
C TRP A 220 26.55 6.08 2.87
N GLY A 221 25.85 7.22 2.77
CA GLY A 221 25.68 8.14 3.90
C GLY A 221 27.03 8.57 4.51
N ASN A 222 27.07 8.68 5.85
CA ASN A 222 28.27 9.10 6.61
C ASN A 222 29.20 7.93 6.97
N VAL A 223 29.36 6.96 6.06
CA VAL A 223 30.25 5.80 6.29
C VAL A 223 31.69 6.18 5.95
N ARG A 224 32.60 6.00 6.92
CA ARG A 224 34.05 6.20 6.75
C ARG A 224 34.65 5.12 5.85
N ASP A 225 35.75 5.46 5.19
CA ASP A 225 36.55 4.49 4.45
C ASP A 225 37.34 3.58 5.39
N ILE A 226 37.48 2.32 4.98
CA ILE A 226 38.34 1.32 5.61
C ILE A 226 39.79 1.65 5.23
N THR A 227 40.65 1.77 6.23
CA THR A 227 42.07 2.11 6.03
C THR A 227 42.97 0.87 5.98
N ALA A 228 42.46 -0.29 6.41
CA ALA A 228 43.22 -1.53 6.41
C ALA A 228 43.46 -2.04 4.97
N PRO A 229 44.69 -2.46 4.62
CA PRO A 229 44.95 -3.09 3.33
C PRO A 229 44.08 -4.33 3.12
N ALA A 230 43.56 -4.51 1.90
CA ALA A 230 42.64 -5.62 1.61
C ALA A 230 43.19 -7.02 1.97
N PRO A 231 44.49 -7.35 1.73
CA PRO A 231 45.04 -8.65 2.16
C PRO A 231 44.98 -8.86 3.68
N ALA A 232 45.31 -7.82 4.47
CA ALA A 232 45.26 -7.89 5.92
C ALA A 232 43.83 -8.03 6.44
N LEU A 233 42.86 -7.34 5.79
CA LEU A 233 41.45 -7.45 6.12
C LEU A 233 40.91 -8.87 5.86
N ILE A 234 41.29 -9.48 4.73
CA ILE A 234 40.90 -10.85 4.38
C ILE A 234 41.52 -11.88 5.33
N GLU A 235 42.81 -11.73 5.65
CA GLU A 235 43.52 -12.61 6.58
C GLU A 235 42.89 -12.57 7.98
N GLU A 236 42.61 -11.37 8.49
CA GLU A 236 41.93 -11.20 9.79
C GLU A 236 40.52 -11.79 9.79
N ALA A 237 39.76 -11.64 8.69
CA ALA A 237 38.45 -12.26 8.55
C ALA A 237 38.54 -13.80 8.63
N GLN A 238 39.51 -14.41 7.94
CA GLN A 238 39.73 -15.86 7.95
C GLN A 238 40.17 -16.37 9.31
N ARG A 239 41.04 -15.62 10.01
CA ARG A 239 41.46 -15.93 11.39
C ARG A 239 40.24 -15.97 12.32
N ARG A 240 39.41 -14.92 12.30
CA ARG A 240 38.19 -14.84 13.12
C ARG A 240 37.23 -16.00 12.85
N VAL A 241 36.99 -16.34 11.58
CA VAL A 241 36.13 -17.49 11.22
C VAL A 241 36.68 -18.81 11.74
N SER A 242 38.00 -18.97 11.79
CA SER A 242 38.64 -20.19 12.28
C SER A 242 38.55 -20.32 13.81
N GLU A 243 38.65 -19.20 14.53
CA GLU A 243 38.61 -19.18 16.01
C GLU A 243 37.20 -19.18 16.59
N LEU A 244 36.24 -18.57 15.89
CA LEU A 244 34.89 -18.33 16.39
C LEU A 244 34.15 -19.60 16.85
N PRO A 245 34.20 -20.75 16.14
CA PRO A 245 33.57 -21.98 16.61
C PRO A 245 34.06 -22.42 17.99
N GLY A 246 35.36 -22.29 18.26
CA GLY A 246 35.94 -22.61 19.57
C GLY A 246 35.43 -21.69 20.68
N MET A 247 35.28 -20.40 20.38
CA MET A 247 34.75 -19.42 21.34
C MET A 247 33.26 -19.60 21.60
N LEU A 248 32.46 -19.88 20.56
CA LEU A 248 31.04 -20.19 20.70
C LEU A 248 30.85 -21.46 21.55
N ASN A 249 31.62 -22.52 21.28
CA ASN A 249 31.56 -23.75 22.07
C ASN A 249 31.90 -23.51 23.54
N TYR A 250 32.89 -22.65 23.84
CA TYR A 250 33.22 -22.26 25.21
C TYR A 250 32.05 -21.56 25.92
N LEU A 251 31.25 -20.81 25.18
CA LEU A 251 30.06 -20.10 25.67
C LEU A 251 28.77 -20.92 25.58
N GLY A 252 28.84 -22.23 25.34
CA GLY A 252 27.66 -23.11 25.28
C GLY A 252 26.95 -23.14 23.92
N GLY A 253 27.56 -22.60 22.86
CA GLY A 253 27.08 -22.65 21.48
C GLY A 253 26.43 -21.36 20.97
N SER A 254 26.03 -21.36 19.70
CA SER A 254 25.37 -20.21 19.04
C SER A 254 24.02 -19.85 19.67
N GLU A 255 23.29 -20.85 20.15
CA GLU A 255 21.97 -20.72 20.77
C GLU A 255 22.03 -20.39 22.27
N ALA A 256 23.24 -20.24 22.83
CA ALA A 256 23.42 -19.90 24.24
C ALA A 256 22.80 -18.53 24.54
N ARG A 257 22.22 -18.41 25.74
CA ARG A 257 21.58 -17.19 26.24
C ARG A 257 22.16 -16.82 27.58
N TYR A 258 22.19 -15.52 27.84
CA TYR A 258 22.82 -14.96 29.03
C TYR A 258 21.90 -13.97 29.73
N GLN A 259 21.96 -13.94 31.06
CA GLN A 259 21.32 -12.93 31.89
C GLN A 259 22.36 -12.17 32.71
N LYS A 260 22.01 -10.94 33.07
CA LYS A 260 22.82 -10.08 33.93
C LYS A 260 22.82 -10.62 35.37
N ARG A 261 24.00 -10.69 36.00
CA ARG A 261 24.15 -11.01 37.44
C ARG A 261 24.34 -9.76 38.29
N VAL A 262 24.90 -8.73 37.68
CA VAL A 262 25.03 -7.39 38.26
C VAL A 262 24.03 -6.46 37.57
N GLU A 263 23.65 -5.36 38.21
CA GLU A 263 22.67 -4.42 37.63
C GLU A 263 23.32 -3.56 36.54
N ASN A 264 24.49 -3.00 36.85
CA ASN A 264 25.25 -2.13 35.98
C ASN A 264 26.72 -2.57 35.92
N VAL A 265 27.36 -2.32 34.78
CA VAL A 265 28.81 -2.54 34.56
C VAL A 265 29.39 -1.23 34.08
N GLU A 266 30.42 -0.74 34.78
CA GLU A 266 31.17 0.41 34.30
C GLU A 266 32.14 -0.03 33.20
N PRO A 267 32.27 0.70 32.08
CA PRO A 267 33.19 0.33 31.00
C PRO A 267 34.65 0.17 31.46
N SER A 268 35.08 0.91 32.50
CA SER A 268 36.42 0.79 33.10
C SER A 268 36.72 -0.60 33.68
N GLN A 269 35.69 -1.40 33.97
CA GLN A 269 35.82 -2.73 34.55
C GLN A 269 36.08 -3.82 33.50
N VAL A 270 36.09 -3.48 32.21
CA VAL A 270 36.42 -4.38 31.11
C VAL A 270 37.65 -3.90 30.34
N SER A 271 38.26 -4.80 29.56
CA SER A 271 39.44 -4.49 28.75
C SER A 271 39.18 -3.36 27.77
N GLU A 272 40.20 -2.52 27.52
CA GLU A 272 40.13 -1.32 26.67
C GLU A 272 39.50 -1.60 25.30
N ASN A 273 39.82 -2.76 24.71
CA ASN A 273 39.36 -3.20 23.40
C ASN A 273 37.83 -3.43 23.31
N ILE A 274 37.13 -3.62 24.43
CA ILE A 274 35.68 -3.87 24.46
C ILE A 274 34.88 -2.78 25.19
N GLN A 275 35.54 -1.77 25.78
CA GLN A 275 34.85 -0.71 26.53
C GLN A 275 33.82 0.03 25.68
N TRP A 276 34.18 0.33 24.43
CA TRP A 276 33.32 1.01 23.46
C TRP A 276 32.04 0.22 23.11
N LEU A 277 32.06 -1.10 23.30
CA LEU A 277 30.95 -2.00 22.99
C LEU A 277 30.01 -2.21 24.18
N MET A 278 30.54 -2.04 25.40
CA MET A 278 29.94 -2.58 26.61
C MET A 278 28.53 -2.04 26.87
N GLU A 279 28.28 -0.75 26.64
CA GLU A 279 26.96 -0.15 26.82
C GLU A 279 25.89 -0.83 25.94
N ARG A 280 26.19 -0.99 24.65
CA ARG A 280 25.29 -1.63 23.67
C ARG A 280 25.11 -3.11 23.96
N LEU A 281 26.20 -3.80 24.29
CA LEU A 281 26.17 -5.21 24.68
C LEU A 281 25.31 -5.39 25.95
N TRP A 282 25.48 -4.53 26.95
CA TRP A 282 24.72 -4.58 28.19
C TRP A 282 23.23 -4.35 27.97
N ALA A 283 22.84 -3.38 27.14
CA ALA A 283 21.44 -3.17 26.75
C ALA A 283 20.84 -4.40 26.03
N THR A 284 21.69 -5.19 25.38
CA THR A 284 21.31 -6.33 24.55
C THR A 284 21.14 -7.64 25.33
N ILE A 285 21.79 -7.79 26.48
CA ILE A 285 21.68 -8.97 27.36
C ILE A 285 20.33 -8.94 28.09
N ASP A 286 19.29 -9.45 27.44
CA ASP A 286 17.90 -9.46 27.93
C ASP A 286 17.43 -10.84 28.41
N GLY A 287 18.26 -11.87 28.26
CA GLY A 287 17.92 -13.27 28.54
C GLY A 287 17.15 -13.99 27.43
N TYR A 288 16.68 -13.27 26.41
CA TYR A 288 15.93 -13.81 25.29
C TYR A 288 16.82 -14.05 24.07
N MET A 289 17.70 -13.11 23.77
CA MET A 289 18.50 -13.16 22.55
C MET A 289 19.63 -14.19 22.65
N THR A 290 19.80 -14.95 21.57
CA THR A 290 20.89 -15.90 21.42
C THR A 290 22.18 -15.17 21.11
N LEU A 291 23.30 -15.77 21.53
CA LEU A 291 24.64 -15.24 21.32
C LEU A 291 24.91 -14.94 19.84
N ASP A 292 24.45 -15.81 18.94
CA ASP A 292 24.61 -15.65 17.50
C ASP A 292 23.84 -14.44 16.93
N LYS A 293 22.73 -14.01 17.52
CA LYS A 293 21.94 -12.86 17.03
C LYS A 293 22.36 -11.52 17.65
N MET A 294 23.22 -11.53 18.66
CA MET A 294 23.64 -10.31 19.34
C MET A 294 24.38 -9.32 18.43
N SER A 295 25.11 -9.79 17.42
CA SER A 295 25.85 -8.93 16.47
C SER A 295 24.96 -7.88 15.80
N GLU A 296 23.74 -8.29 15.40
CA GLU A 296 22.78 -7.44 14.68
C GLU A 296 22.27 -6.27 15.54
N ARG A 297 22.19 -6.43 16.87
CA ARG A 297 21.73 -5.38 17.79
C ARG A 297 22.87 -4.49 18.28
N VAL A 298 24.00 -5.11 18.60
CA VAL A 298 25.14 -4.43 19.22
C VAL A 298 25.86 -3.52 18.21
N GLY A 299 25.78 -3.86 16.92
CA GLY A 299 26.47 -3.13 15.86
C GLY A 299 27.95 -3.51 15.75
N ALA A 300 28.28 -4.77 16.07
CA ALA A 300 29.61 -5.35 15.91
C ALA A 300 29.50 -6.78 15.36
N ASP A 301 30.58 -7.29 14.77
CA ASP A 301 30.62 -8.65 14.25
C ASP A 301 30.54 -9.70 15.37
N THR A 302 30.09 -10.90 15.02
CA THR A 302 29.85 -12.00 15.96
C THR A 302 31.10 -12.34 16.76
N PHE A 303 32.29 -12.28 16.17
CA PHE A 303 33.54 -12.56 16.88
C PHE A 303 33.81 -11.54 18.00
N THR A 304 33.71 -10.24 17.69
CA THR A 304 33.92 -9.18 18.69
C THR A 304 32.90 -9.28 19.83
N VAL A 305 31.63 -9.56 19.51
CA VAL A 305 30.58 -9.75 20.52
C VAL A 305 30.86 -10.96 21.42
N VAL A 306 31.25 -12.09 20.82
CA VAL A 306 31.59 -13.33 21.54
C VAL A 306 32.82 -13.14 22.42
N GLN A 307 33.82 -12.37 21.97
CA GLN A 307 34.98 -12.01 22.77
C GLN A 307 34.59 -11.19 24.00
N ALA A 308 33.74 -10.18 23.82
CA ALA A 308 33.24 -9.35 24.92
C ALA A 308 32.38 -10.17 25.90
N MET A 309 31.49 -11.02 25.39
CA MET A 309 30.68 -11.93 26.21
C MET A 309 31.53 -12.89 27.04
N ARG A 310 32.62 -13.44 26.47
CA ARG A 310 33.57 -14.26 27.20
C ARG A 310 34.21 -13.51 28.36
N GLU A 311 34.59 -12.24 28.16
CA GLU A 311 35.11 -11.41 29.25
C GLU A 311 34.05 -11.16 30.33
N CYS A 312 32.81 -10.83 29.96
CA CYS A 312 31.72 -10.64 30.90
C CYS A 312 31.44 -11.92 31.73
N VAL A 313 31.52 -13.10 31.11
CA VAL A 313 31.37 -14.40 31.79
C VAL A 313 32.53 -14.63 32.76
N ASN A 314 33.77 -14.44 32.32
CA ASN A 314 34.97 -14.64 33.15
C ASN A 314 35.01 -13.72 34.37
N ARG A 315 34.50 -12.49 34.22
CA ARG A 315 34.38 -11.51 35.32
C ARG A 315 33.14 -11.72 36.19
N GLY A 316 32.25 -12.65 35.81
CA GLY A 316 31.03 -12.96 36.55
C GLY A 316 29.92 -11.92 36.44
N PHE A 317 29.98 -11.01 35.46
CA PHE A 317 28.94 -10.00 35.22
C PHE A 317 27.65 -10.61 34.65
N VAL A 318 27.79 -11.70 33.90
CA VAL A 318 26.67 -12.45 33.30
C VAL A 318 26.74 -13.93 33.66
N SER A 319 25.60 -14.61 33.58
CA SER A 319 25.51 -16.07 33.70
C SER A 319 24.72 -16.63 32.54
N MET A 320 25.15 -17.80 32.06
CA MET A 320 24.40 -18.57 31.07
C MET A 320 23.06 -19.03 31.67
N ILE A 321 22.01 -18.94 30.87
CA ILE A 321 20.70 -19.48 31.21
C ILE A 321 20.67 -20.93 30.74
N ASN A 322 20.61 -21.88 31.67
CA ASN A 322 20.61 -23.33 31.36
C ASN A 322 19.25 -23.85 30.85
N ARG A 323 18.37 -22.97 30.35
CA ARG A 323 17.09 -23.34 29.77
C ARG A 323 17.24 -23.40 28.25
N SER A 324 16.66 -24.43 27.63
CA SER A 324 16.60 -24.55 26.17
C SER A 324 15.89 -23.35 25.53
N THR A 325 14.90 -22.78 26.24
CA THR A 325 14.11 -21.64 25.80
C THR A 325 13.84 -20.67 26.97
N PRO A 326 13.96 -19.35 26.72
CA PRO A 326 13.63 -18.30 27.68
C PRO A 326 12.12 -18.00 27.70
N PHE A 327 11.39 -18.54 26.72
CA PHE A 327 9.96 -18.35 26.59
C PHE A 327 9.22 -19.27 27.56
N HIS A 328 8.06 -18.81 28.03
CA HIS A 328 7.22 -19.60 28.90
C HIS A 328 6.56 -20.71 28.09
N CYS A 329 7.18 -21.88 28.06
CA CYS A 329 6.52 -23.12 27.60
C CYS A 329 5.44 -23.60 28.59
N SER A 330 5.03 -22.74 29.51
CA SER A 330 4.05 -22.97 30.56
C SER A 330 2.86 -22.04 30.37
N HIS A 331 1.66 -22.63 30.35
CA HIS A 331 0.35 -22.08 29.98
C HIS A 331 -0.23 -20.96 30.86
N GLU A 332 0.58 -20.24 31.64
CA GLU A 332 0.10 -19.23 32.60
C GLU A 332 0.89 -17.93 32.48
N VAL A 333 0.57 -17.11 31.49
CA VAL A 333 0.99 -15.71 31.49
C VAL A 333 -0.11 -14.87 30.86
N GLY A 334 -0.46 -13.74 31.46
CA GLY A 334 -1.19 -12.64 30.81
C GLY A 334 -2.71 -12.75 30.73
N THR A 335 -3.33 -11.61 30.41
CA THR A 335 -4.79 -11.47 30.23
C THR A 335 -5.18 -11.73 28.76
N PRO A 336 -6.35 -12.36 28.50
CA PRO A 336 -6.81 -12.65 27.14
C PRO A 336 -6.95 -11.39 26.29
N LEU A 337 -6.59 -11.51 25.01
CA LEU A 337 -6.78 -10.45 24.04
C LEU A 337 -8.28 -10.33 23.72
N VAL A 338 -8.89 -9.19 24.04
CA VAL A 338 -10.27 -8.88 23.66
C VAL A 338 -10.24 -7.90 22.50
N SER A 339 -10.54 -8.38 21.30
CA SER A 339 -10.73 -7.52 20.13
C SER A 339 -12.07 -6.80 20.23
N HIS A 340 -12.08 -5.49 19.98
CA HIS A 340 -13.29 -4.69 19.93
C HIS A 340 -13.21 -3.76 18.71
N THR A 341 -14.28 -3.70 17.93
CA THR A 341 -14.36 -2.87 16.72
C THR A 341 -14.98 -1.49 16.98
N ASP A 342 -15.55 -1.29 18.16
CA ASP A 342 -16.42 -0.16 18.47
C ASP A 342 -15.71 0.77 19.48
N PHE A 343 -14.63 1.42 19.02
CA PHE A 343 -13.89 2.40 19.81
C PHE A 343 -13.89 3.76 19.13
N GLU A 344 -14.36 4.77 19.87
CA GLU A 344 -14.08 6.15 19.52
C GLU A 344 -12.61 6.45 19.84
N VAL A 345 -11.87 6.91 18.82
CA VAL A 345 -10.47 7.34 18.95
C VAL A 345 -10.40 8.80 18.59
N ASN A 346 -10.00 9.63 19.55
CA ASN A 346 -9.81 11.06 19.37
C ASN A 346 -8.32 11.37 19.19
N ALA A 347 -8.03 12.44 18.45
CA ALA A 347 -6.67 12.92 18.31
C ALA A 347 -6.03 13.13 19.69
N TRP A 348 -4.81 12.62 19.85
CA TRP A 348 -4.02 12.59 21.09
C TRP A 348 -4.48 11.62 22.17
N ASP A 349 -5.40 10.71 21.88
CA ASP A 349 -5.68 9.59 22.79
C ASP A 349 -4.42 8.75 23.03
N PRO A 350 -4.16 8.31 24.28
CA PRO A 350 -3.01 7.48 24.60
C PRO A 350 -3.16 6.09 23.96
N LEU A 351 -2.11 5.67 23.26
CA LEU A 351 -2.01 4.36 22.63
C LEU A 351 -0.82 3.58 23.17
N GLN A 352 -0.94 2.27 23.11
CA GLN A 352 0.14 1.32 23.41
C GLN A 352 0.36 0.44 22.20
N ALA A 353 1.62 0.07 21.92
CA ALA A 353 1.93 -0.99 20.98
C ALA A 353 2.45 -2.19 21.73
N PHE A 354 1.99 -3.38 21.33
CA PHE A 354 2.56 -4.65 21.74
C PHE A 354 3.17 -5.35 20.53
N TYR A 355 4.40 -5.84 20.69
CA TYR A 355 5.07 -6.63 19.67
C TYR A 355 6.10 -7.59 20.26
N LEU A 356 6.48 -8.58 19.47
CA LEU A 356 7.61 -9.45 19.74
C LEU A 356 8.84 -8.88 19.06
N ASP A 357 9.94 -8.71 19.81
CA ASP A 357 11.19 -8.26 19.24
C ASP A 357 11.64 -9.22 18.12
N PRO A 358 11.93 -8.74 16.90
CA PRO A 358 12.10 -9.59 15.73
C PRO A 358 13.42 -10.38 15.76
N LEU A 359 14.37 -9.98 16.63
CA LEU A 359 15.62 -10.69 16.83
C LEU A 359 15.52 -11.65 18.01
N SER A 360 15.08 -11.16 19.17
CA SER A 360 15.11 -11.93 20.42
C SER A 360 13.80 -12.67 20.73
N GLY A 361 12.68 -12.28 20.11
CA GLY A 361 11.35 -12.77 20.44
C GLY A 361 10.78 -12.19 21.74
N ARG A 362 11.45 -11.23 22.37
CA ARG A 362 11.00 -10.68 23.65
C ARG A 362 9.70 -9.87 23.49
N PRO A 363 8.67 -10.13 24.30
CA PRO A 363 7.49 -9.25 24.39
C PRO A 363 7.90 -7.84 24.77
N THR A 364 7.46 -6.86 24.00
CA THR A 364 7.82 -5.46 24.17
C THR A 364 6.60 -4.57 24.08
N TRP A 365 6.57 -3.57 24.96
CA TRP A 365 5.53 -2.55 25.02
C TRP A 365 6.13 -1.19 24.71
N MET A 366 5.43 -0.41 23.89
CA MET A 366 5.76 0.98 23.62
C MET A 366 4.52 1.85 23.76
N GLN A 367 4.73 3.12 24.07
CA GLN A 367 3.64 4.09 24.25
C GLN A 367 3.76 5.22 23.24
N GLY A 368 2.63 5.82 22.93
CA GLY A 368 2.52 6.98 22.06
C GLY A 368 1.06 7.44 22.04
N ASN A 369 0.69 8.20 21.02
CA ASN A 369 -0.65 8.76 20.92
C ASN A 369 -1.23 8.49 19.53
N PHE A 370 -2.56 8.47 19.46
CA PHE A 370 -3.29 8.56 18.22
C PHE A 370 -3.12 9.96 17.64
N PHE A 371 -2.91 10.07 16.32
CA PHE A 371 -2.75 11.36 15.67
C PHE A 371 -3.94 11.75 14.80
N GLY A 372 -4.50 10.79 14.04
CA GLY A 372 -5.63 11.05 13.15
C GLY A 372 -5.73 10.05 12.01
N VAL A 373 -6.41 10.43 10.94
CA VAL A 373 -6.51 9.63 9.70
C VAL A 373 -5.41 10.05 8.71
N ALA A 374 -4.81 9.07 8.03
CA ALA A 374 -3.78 9.30 7.03
C ALA A 374 -4.36 9.95 5.76
N ASN A 375 -5.61 9.61 5.44
CA ASN A 375 -6.34 10.15 4.30
C ASN A 375 -7.84 10.16 4.60
N ALA A 376 -8.52 11.29 4.38
CA ALA A 376 -9.97 11.40 4.55
C ALA A 376 -10.76 10.44 3.65
N LEU A 377 -10.22 10.10 2.46
CA LEU A 377 -10.83 9.14 1.53
C LEU A 377 -10.72 7.68 2.02
N GLN A 378 -9.81 7.40 2.96
CA GLN A 378 -9.55 6.07 3.47
C GLN A 378 -9.43 6.13 4.99
N PRO A 379 -10.55 6.32 5.71
CA PRO A 379 -10.56 6.60 7.14
C PRO A 379 -9.99 5.45 7.99
N LYS A 380 -9.83 4.26 7.41
CA LYS A 380 -9.23 3.09 8.06
C LYS A 380 -7.71 3.09 8.08
N ASN A 381 -7.08 3.91 7.25
CA ASN A 381 -5.64 4.20 7.34
C ASN A 381 -5.47 5.29 8.40
N MET A 382 -4.99 4.91 9.58
CA MET A 382 -4.85 5.79 10.73
C MET A 382 -3.38 6.08 11.03
N LEU A 383 -3.12 7.16 11.76
CA LEU A 383 -1.79 7.63 12.14
C LEU A 383 -1.61 7.60 13.66
N HIS A 384 -0.42 7.20 14.09
CA HIS A 384 0.01 7.21 15.49
C HIS A 384 1.46 7.69 15.63
N THR A 385 1.87 8.01 16.87
CA THR A 385 3.21 8.52 17.19
C THR A 385 4.13 7.51 17.89
N ILE A 386 3.67 6.27 18.07
CA ILE A 386 4.45 5.20 18.72
C ILE A 386 5.71 4.89 17.91
N ALA A 387 6.88 5.15 18.49
CA ALA A 387 8.19 5.07 17.83
C ALA A 387 8.73 3.65 17.66
N MET A 388 8.07 2.84 16.83
CA MET A 388 8.47 1.45 16.59
C MET A 388 9.64 1.32 15.58
N PRO A 389 10.47 0.26 15.73
CA PRO A 389 11.39 -0.18 14.68
C PRO A 389 10.68 -0.46 13.34
N ASN A 390 11.35 -0.17 12.22
CA ASN A 390 10.77 -0.31 10.87
C ASN A 390 10.41 -1.78 10.51
N ASN A 391 11.08 -2.77 11.09
CA ASN A 391 10.88 -4.19 10.78
C ASN A 391 9.73 -4.86 11.56
N LEU A 392 8.70 -4.10 11.95
CA LEU A 392 7.57 -4.59 12.76
C LEU A 392 6.19 -4.47 12.10
N PRO A 393 6.02 -4.67 10.78
CA PRO A 393 4.67 -4.69 10.21
C PRO A 393 3.85 -5.80 10.89
N GLY A 394 2.59 -5.50 11.19
CA GLY A 394 1.66 -6.38 11.89
C GLY A 394 1.73 -6.32 13.42
N ALA A 395 2.55 -5.44 14.01
CA ALA A 395 2.54 -5.20 15.46
C ALA A 395 1.16 -4.68 15.93
N LEU A 396 0.78 -5.02 17.16
CA LEU A 396 -0.53 -4.66 17.70
C LEU A 396 -0.55 -3.22 18.18
N ILE A 397 -1.59 -2.48 17.82
CA ILE A 397 -1.88 -1.16 18.40
C ILE A 397 -3.12 -1.26 19.27
N LEU A 398 -2.97 -0.80 20.51
CA LEU A 398 -3.90 -0.98 21.61
C LEU A 398 -4.30 0.37 22.17
N LYS A 399 -5.58 0.50 22.54
CA LYS A 399 -6.11 1.56 23.40
C LYS A 399 -6.75 0.89 24.61
N ASP A 400 -6.39 1.30 25.82
CA ASP A 400 -6.89 0.70 27.07
C ASP A 400 -6.78 -0.84 27.09
N TYR A 401 -5.63 -1.37 26.63
CA TYR A 401 -5.37 -2.81 26.48
C TYR A 401 -6.34 -3.55 25.56
N LYS A 402 -6.96 -2.85 24.60
CA LYS A 402 -7.85 -3.44 23.59
C LYS A 402 -7.33 -3.15 22.21
N LEU A 403 -7.40 -4.15 21.33
CA LEU A 403 -6.90 -4.06 19.97
C LEU A 403 -7.74 -3.14 19.11
N ILE A 404 -7.09 -2.10 18.58
CA ILE A 404 -7.72 -1.11 17.70
C ILE A 404 -7.13 -1.12 16.28
N GLY A 405 -5.90 -1.58 16.09
CA GLY A 405 -5.30 -1.67 14.77
C GLY A 405 -4.00 -2.47 14.71
N ILE A 406 -3.50 -2.63 13.49
CA ILE A 406 -2.18 -3.24 13.21
C ILE A 406 -1.25 -2.20 12.61
N HIS A 407 0.00 -2.20 13.07
CA HIS A 407 1.03 -1.30 12.59
C HIS A 407 1.48 -1.66 11.17
N SER A 408 1.57 -0.69 10.26
CA SER A 408 2.05 -0.88 8.89
C SER A 408 3.50 -0.41 8.69
N GLY A 409 3.84 0.78 9.19
CA GLY A 409 5.20 1.35 9.03
C GLY A 409 5.28 2.87 9.26
N PRO A 410 6.47 3.48 9.07
CA PRO A 410 6.71 4.92 9.25
C PRO A 410 6.13 5.81 8.13
N GLN A 411 5.14 6.65 8.42
CA GLN A 411 4.45 7.46 7.42
C GLN A 411 5.01 8.89 7.37
N ILE A 412 5.27 9.38 6.15
CA ILE A 412 5.55 10.81 5.92
C ILE A 412 4.22 11.52 5.69
N PRO A 413 3.88 12.56 6.49
CA PRO A 413 2.66 13.33 6.28
C PRO A 413 2.65 14.00 4.91
N LYS A 414 1.46 14.16 4.32
CA LYS A 414 1.34 14.85 3.04
C LYS A 414 1.85 16.30 3.16
N PRO A 415 2.53 16.85 2.13
CA PRO A 415 2.91 18.26 2.11
C PRO A 415 1.71 19.16 2.46
N GLY A 416 1.91 20.13 3.36
CA GLY A 416 0.86 21.06 3.80
C GLY A 416 0.11 20.64 5.07
N THR A 417 0.29 19.42 5.59
CA THR A 417 -0.18 19.06 6.94
C THR A 417 0.81 19.55 8.00
N PRO A 418 0.34 20.14 9.12
CA PRO A 418 1.24 20.55 10.21
C PRO A 418 1.97 19.31 10.73
N LEU A 419 3.28 19.29 10.54
CA LEU A 419 4.15 18.20 10.98
C LEU A 419 4.14 18.15 12.51
N PRO A 420 3.74 17.03 13.14
CA PRO A 420 3.94 16.88 14.57
C PRO A 420 5.44 16.89 14.90
N PRO A 421 5.81 17.23 16.14
CA PRO A 421 7.22 17.24 16.58
C PRO A 421 7.84 15.84 16.64
N VAL A 422 7.08 14.80 16.31
CA VAL A 422 7.44 13.39 16.40
C VAL A 422 7.16 12.68 15.09
N LYS A 423 7.98 11.67 14.77
CA LYS A 423 7.80 10.84 13.57
C LYS A 423 6.44 10.15 13.61
N LEU A 424 5.74 10.15 12.47
CA LEU A 424 4.45 9.49 12.34
C LEU A 424 4.59 8.09 11.74
N TYR A 425 3.60 7.27 12.09
CA TYR A 425 3.50 5.89 11.71
C TYR A 425 2.06 5.58 11.32
N GLN A 426 1.88 4.73 10.33
CA GLN A 426 0.56 4.28 9.87
C GLN A 426 0.17 2.98 10.56
N MET A 427 -1.12 2.88 10.90
CA MET A 427 -1.78 1.63 11.29
C MET A 427 -3.06 1.42 10.49
N MET A 428 -3.44 0.16 10.30
CA MET A 428 -4.74 -0.23 9.77
C MET A 428 -5.73 -0.48 10.90
N TRP A 429 -6.89 0.19 10.85
CA TRP A 429 -7.98 0.00 11.80
C TRP A 429 -8.58 -1.41 11.74
N MET A 430 -8.88 -2.01 12.89
CA MET A 430 -9.45 -3.36 12.96
C MET A 430 -10.82 -3.50 12.29
N GLY A 431 -11.60 -2.43 12.18
CA GLY A 431 -12.84 -2.43 11.41
C GLY A 431 -12.66 -2.67 9.90
N ALA A 432 -11.42 -2.63 9.36
CA ALA A 432 -11.12 -3.10 8.01
C ALA A 432 -11.31 -4.62 7.85
N LEU A 433 -11.15 -5.39 8.94
CA LEU A 433 -11.31 -6.84 8.91
C LEU A 433 -12.75 -7.27 8.58
N LEU A 434 -13.75 -6.46 8.95
CA LEU A 434 -15.16 -6.72 8.65
C LEU A 434 -15.47 -6.68 7.15
N GLU A 435 -14.74 -5.88 6.37
CA GLU A 435 -14.88 -5.83 4.91
C GLU A 435 -14.27 -7.06 4.23
N MET A 436 -13.31 -7.70 4.90
CA MET A 436 -12.66 -8.92 4.41
C MET A 436 -13.49 -10.18 4.67
N SER A 437 -14.30 -10.21 5.74
CA SER A 437 -15.10 -11.38 6.13
C SER A 437 -16.37 -11.58 5.30
N SER A 438 -16.80 -10.57 4.53
CA SER A 438 -18.07 -10.54 3.78
C SER A 438 -18.11 -11.40 2.50
N LYS A 439 -16.96 -11.90 2.01
CA LYS A 439 -16.91 -12.81 0.85
C LYS A 439 -16.61 -14.25 1.29
N ARG A 440 -17.59 -15.13 1.12
CA ARG A 440 -17.41 -16.59 1.15
C ARG A 440 -16.31 -16.98 0.17
N VAL A 441 -15.28 -17.67 0.66
CA VAL A 441 -14.35 -18.43 -0.16
C VAL A 441 -15.17 -19.45 -0.94
N LYS A 442 -15.28 -19.30 -2.27
CA LYS A 442 -15.68 -20.42 -3.12
C LYS A 442 -14.55 -21.45 -3.05
N SER A 443 -14.78 -22.54 -2.34
CA SER A 443 -13.99 -23.76 -2.50
C SER A 443 -14.25 -24.30 -3.89
N ASP A 444 -13.27 -24.23 -4.79
CA ASP A 444 -13.25 -25.03 -6.02
C ASP A 444 -13.00 -26.50 -5.64
N ASP A 445 -14.04 -27.17 -5.16
CA ASP A 445 -14.11 -28.62 -5.15
C ASP A 445 -14.94 -29.04 -6.37
N GLY A 446 -14.26 -29.35 -7.47
CA GLY A 446 -14.86 -30.06 -8.60
C GLY A 446 -14.50 -29.55 -10.00
N ALA A 447 -13.23 -29.65 -10.40
CA ALA A 447 -12.90 -29.73 -11.82
C ALA A 447 -11.77 -30.75 -12.02
N THR A 448 -12.15 -31.90 -12.55
CA THR A 448 -11.28 -32.96 -13.04
C THR A 448 -10.34 -32.47 -14.13
N GLY A 449 -9.04 -32.67 -13.92
CA GLY A 449 -8.04 -32.97 -14.96
C GLY A 449 -7.65 -31.85 -15.93
N GLU A 450 -6.69 -31.01 -15.54
CA GLU A 450 -5.46 -30.71 -16.29
C GLU A 450 -4.57 -29.77 -15.45
N GLN A 451 -3.38 -30.25 -15.07
CA GLN A 451 -2.38 -29.51 -14.30
C GLN A 451 -1.66 -28.50 -15.22
N SER A 452 -2.16 -27.27 -15.30
CA SER A 452 -1.32 -26.10 -15.65
C SER A 452 -0.90 -25.40 -14.36
N SER A 453 0.39 -25.11 -14.18
CA SER A 453 0.97 -24.70 -12.89
C SER A 453 0.25 -23.50 -12.27
N ALA A 454 -0.18 -23.67 -11.02
CA ALA A 454 -0.93 -22.68 -10.25
C ALA A 454 -0.13 -21.40 -9.92
N ILE A 455 1.17 -21.36 -10.26
CA ILE A 455 2.10 -20.26 -9.98
C ILE A 455 2.35 -19.39 -11.24
N SER A 456 1.76 -19.77 -12.40
CA SER A 456 1.85 -18.99 -13.65
C SER A 456 1.12 -17.62 -13.58
N GLY A 457 0.24 -17.41 -12.60
CA GLY A 457 -0.46 -16.14 -12.36
C GLY A 457 0.46 -15.00 -11.92
N LEU A 458 1.56 -15.31 -11.24
CA LEU A 458 2.56 -14.33 -10.78
C LEU A 458 3.34 -13.62 -11.92
N ARG A 459 3.29 -14.13 -13.16
CA ARG A 459 3.92 -13.50 -14.35
C ARG A 459 2.93 -12.92 -15.36
N GLY A 460 1.67 -13.36 -15.37
CA GLY A 460 0.86 -13.37 -16.60
C GLY A 460 -0.03 -12.17 -16.95
N LYS A 461 0.09 -10.99 -16.30
CA LYS A 461 -0.87 -9.89 -16.58
C LYS A 461 -0.30 -8.51 -16.89
N MET A 462 1.03 -8.34 -16.92
CA MET A 462 1.63 -7.05 -17.33
C MET A 462 2.57 -7.18 -18.52
N GLU A 463 3.17 -8.36 -18.76
CA GLU A 463 4.07 -8.56 -19.90
C GLU A 463 3.33 -9.01 -21.19
N LEU A 464 2.12 -9.55 -21.07
CA LEU A 464 1.35 -10.08 -22.21
C LEU A 464 0.50 -9.03 -22.93
N ASP A 465 0.24 -7.88 -22.31
CA ASP A 465 -0.62 -6.85 -22.90
C ASP A 465 0.07 -6.10 -24.06
N ASP A 466 1.41 -6.02 -24.07
CA ASP A 466 2.15 -5.33 -25.15
C ASP A 466 2.29 -6.20 -26.42
N GLU A 467 2.32 -7.53 -26.31
CA GLU A 467 2.37 -8.45 -27.46
C GLU A 467 0.98 -8.86 -27.98
N ALA A 468 -0.02 -8.97 -27.10
CA ALA A 468 -1.40 -9.31 -27.49
C ALA A 468 -2.10 -8.16 -28.24
N VAL A 469 -1.77 -6.90 -27.92
CA VAL A 469 -2.27 -5.72 -28.65
C VAL A 469 -1.69 -5.65 -30.08
N ALA A 470 -0.47 -6.14 -30.29
CA ALA A 470 0.13 -6.23 -31.63
C ALA A 470 -0.47 -7.36 -32.49
N ALA A 471 -0.85 -8.49 -31.87
CA ALA A 471 -1.42 -9.64 -32.58
C ALA A 471 -2.92 -9.48 -32.91
N ALA A 472 -3.70 -8.78 -32.08
CA ALA A 472 -5.14 -8.56 -32.27
C ALA A 472 -5.48 -7.58 -33.42
N ALA A 473 -4.50 -6.81 -33.92
CA ALA A 473 -4.68 -5.86 -35.02
C ALA A 473 -4.79 -6.50 -36.42
N SER A 474 -4.79 -7.84 -36.54
CA SER A 474 -4.72 -8.56 -37.82
C SER A 474 -5.99 -9.33 -38.25
N GLN A 475 -7.11 -9.18 -37.55
CA GLN A 475 -8.39 -9.77 -37.98
C GLN A 475 -9.25 -8.76 -38.75
N GLU A 476 -9.80 -9.21 -39.88
CA GLU A 476 -10.53 -8.43 -40.90
C GLU A 476 -11.50 -7.38 -40.33
N LYS A 477 -11.24 -6.11 -40.69
CA LYS A 477 -12.09 -4.95 -40.40
C LYS A 477 -13.43 -5.08 -41.13
N LEU A 478 -14.51 -5.32 -40.38
CA LEU A 478 -15.87 -5.04 -40.85
C LEU A 478 -16.09 -3.51 -40.82
N GLU A 479 -16.27 -2.90 -41.98
CA GLU A 479 -16.64 -1.47 -42.10
C GLU A 479 -17.98 -1.22 -41.40
N LYS A 480 -18.02 -0.20 -40.54
CA LYS A 480 -19.20 0.21 -39.76
C LYS A 480 -19.77 1.50 -40.35
N TYR A 481 -21.04 1.48 -40.73
CA TYR A 481 -21.77 2.65 -41.24
C TYR A 481 -22.73 3.17 -40.17
N VAL A 482 -22.65 4.45 -39.83
CA VAL A 482 -23.53 5.08 -38.84
C VAL A 482 -24.77 5.64 -39.54
N CYS A 483 -25.96 5.28 -39.06
CA CYS A 483 -27.20 5.83 -39.60
C CYS A 483 -27.30 7.33 -39.27
N SER A 484 -27.49 8.19 -40.27
CA SER A 484 -27.59 9.64 -40.10
C SER A 484 -28.80 10.10 -39.27
N ASN A 485 -29.85 9.29 -39.19
CA ASN A 485 -31.09 9.65 -38.48
C ASN A 485 -31.13 9.21 -37.01
N CYS A 486 -30.79 7.95 -36.70
CA CYS A 486 -30.85 7.41 -35.34
C CYS A 486 -29.48 7.07 -34.72
N TYR A 487 -28.39 7.37 -35.43
CA TYR A 487 -27.00 7.15 -35.01
C TYR A 487 -26.63 5.71 -34.64
N THR A 488 -27.47 4.75 -35.01
CA THR A 488 -27.18 3.33 -34.78
C THR A 488 -26.16 2.83 -35.79
N THR A 489 -25.21 2.04 -35.31
CA THR A 489 -24.14 1.45 -36.13
C THR A 489 -24.65 0.25 -36.91
N ASN A 490 -24.52 0.29 -38.23
CA ASN A 490 -24.92 -0.76 -39.16
C ASN A 490 -23.67 -1.37 -39.81
N THR A 491 -23.72 -2.65 -40.14
CA THR A 491 -22.61 -3.38 -40.76
C THR A 491 -22.68 -3.42 -42.28
N LYS A 492 -23.73 -2.84 -42.89
CA LYS A 492 -23.95 -2.76 -44.34
C LYS A 492 -24.66 -1.46 -44.72
N VAL A 493 -24.38 -0.98 -45.93
CA VAL A 493 -25.11 0.09 -46.63
C VAL A 493 -26.52 -0.43 -46.99
N GLY A 494 -27.56 0.39 -46.79
CA GLY A 494 -28.96 -0.03 -46.91
C GLY A 494 -29.88 0.56 -45.83
N PRO A 495 -31.14 0.11 -45.69
CA PRO A 495 -32.03 0.58 -44.65
C PRO A 495 -31.46 0.24 -43.27
N CYS A 496 -31.35 1.26 -42.42
CA CYS A 496 -30.88 1.09 -41.05
C CYS A 496 -31.75 0.07 -40.32
N PHE A 497 -31.14 -0.90 -39.64
CA PHE A 497 -31.88 -1.96 -38.96
C PHE A 497 -32.83 -1.43 -37.87
N ASN A 498 -32.53 -0.24 -37.31
CA ASN A 498 -33.28 0.33 -36.20
C ASN A 498 -34.41 1.27 -36.66
N CYS A 499 -34.16 2.16 -37.62
CA CYS A 499 -35.15 3.17 -38.03
C CYS A 499 -35.59 3.09 -39.50
N GLY A 500 -35.04 2.16 -40.29
CA GLY A 500 -35.38 1.97 -41.70
C GLY A 500 -34.80 3.01 -42.67
N THR A 501 -34.15 4.08 -42.19
CA THR A 501 -33.54 5.11 -43.05
C THR A 501 -32.39 4.53 -43.87
N THR A 502 -32.40 4.75 -45.19
CA THR A 502 -31.39 4.23 -46.12
C THR A 502 -30.06 4.97 -45.95
N ILE A 503 -28.99 4.22 -45.68
CA ILE A 503 -27.61 4.70 -45.58
C ILE A 503 -26.97 4.60 -46.97
N GLU A 504 -26.45 5.70 -47.51
CA GLU A 504 -25.71 5.75 -48.79
C GLU A 504 -24.19 5.83 -48.54
N PRO A 505 -23.34 5.30 -49.45
CA PRO A 505 -21.89 5.38 -49.31
C PRO A 505 -21.35 6.78 -49.63
N PRO A 506 -20.25 7.24 -49.01
CA PRO A 506 -19.66 8.54 -49.31
C PRO A 506 -19.07 8.58 -50.74
N PRO A 507 -19.15 9.74 -51.43
CA PRO A 507 -18.54 9.90 -52.76
C PRO A 507 -17.00 9.87 -52.67
N PRO A 508 -16.31 9.33 -53.70
CA PRO A 508 -14.85 9.27 -53.71
C PRO A 508 -14.23 10.68 -53.83
N GLU A 509 -13.28 11.01 -52.95
CA GLU A 509 -12.50 12.24 -53.01
C GLU A 509 -11.46 12.19 -54.14
N GLU A 510 -11.33 13.30 -54.89
CA GLU A 510 -10.30 13.53 -55.90
C GLU A 510 -8.98 13.99 -55.25
N GLU A 511 -7.84 13.41 -55.66
CA GLU A 511 -6.50 13.77 -55.17
C GLU A 511 -6.01 15.12 -55.76
N PRO A 512 -5.38 16.01 -54.97
CA PRO A 512 -4.54 17.08 -55.51
C PRO A 512 -3.06 16.66 -55.60
N GLU A 513 -2.47 16.94 -56.77
CA GLU A 513 -1.06 16.75 -57.10
C GLU A 513 -0.14 17.67 -56.26
N ASP A 514 0.87 17.12 -55.58
CA ASP A 514 1.98 17.91 -55.05
C ASP A 514 3.34 17.19 -55.13
N ALA A 515 4.35 17.94 -55.56
CA ALA A 515 5.67 17.46 -56.01
C ALA A 515 6.58 16.84 -54.92
N LYS A 516 6.14 16.79 -53.65
CA LYS A 516 6.86 16.12 -52.54
C LYS A 516 6.68 14.60 -52.52
N SER A 517 5.67 14.07 -53.22
CA SER A 517 5.36 12.63 -53.28
C SER A 517 6.35 11.82 -54.13
N LYS A 518 6.99 12.45 -55.13
CA LYS A 518 7.95 11.77 -56.03
C LYS A 518 9.24 11.34 -55.31
N ALA A 519 9.76 12.18 -54.41
CA ALA A 519 10.99 11.89 -53.65
C ALA A 519 10.82 10.74 -52.64
N VAL A 520 9.65 10.67 -51.99
CA VAL A 520 9.34 9.59 -51.03
C VAL A 520 9.11 8.25 -51.74
N SER A 521 8.51 8.28 -52.94
CA SER A 521 8.29 7.06 -53.73
C SER A 521 9.59 6.46 -54.31
N GLU A 522 10.60 7.28 -54.61
CA GLU A 522 11.90 6.80 -55.11
C GLU A 522 12.77 6.19 -54.00
N ILE A 523 12.71 6.74 -52.79
CA ILE A 523 13.40 6.18 -51.62
C ILE A 523 12.79 4.82 -51.24
N ALA A 524 11.45 4.68 -51.29
CA ALA A 524 10.76 3.42 -51.05
C ALA A 524 11.09 2.35 -52.13
N LYS A 525 11.28 2.77 -53.39
CA LYS A 525 11.71 1.87 -54.49
C LYS A 525 13.16 1.42 -54.33
N LEU A 526 14.04 2.26 -53.78
CA LEU A 526 15.43 1.89 -53.46
C LEU A 526 15.53 0.95 -52.26
N GLN A 527 14.75 1.16 -51.19
CA GLN A 527 14.68 0.24 -50.05
C GLN A 527 14.24 -1.16 -50.45
N LYS A 528 13.23 -1.26 -51.32
CA LYS A 528 12.70 -2.55 -51.79
C LYS A 528 13.66 -3.28 -52.73
N LYS A 529 14.52 -2.55 -53.45
CA LYS A 529 15.48 -3.12 -54.41
C LYS A 529 16.75 -3.68 -53.75
N TYR A 530 17.13 -3.14 -52.59
CA TYR A 530 18.39 -3.51 -51.91
C TYR A 530 18.21 -4.21 -50.55
N ASN A 531 16.97 -4.39 -50.08
CA ASN A 531 16.60 -5.12 -48.86
C ASN A 531 17.41 -4.70 -47.61
N VAL A 532 17.49 -3.39 -47.39
CA VAL A 532 18.30 -2.76 -46.33
C VAL A 532 17.40 -2.26 -45.21
N THR A 533 17.76 -2.51 -43.95
CA THR A 533 16.97 -2.07 -42.77
C THR A 533 17.15 -0.58 -42.47
N ASN A 534 16.18 0.06 -41.80
CA ASN A 534 16.21 1.50 -41.49
C ASN A 534 17.46 1.93 -40.70
N ALA A 535 18.02 1.05 -39.87
CA ALA A 535 19.25 1.32 -39.11
C ALA A 535 20.50 1.40 -40.01
N GLN A 536 20.55 0.65 -41.10
CA GLN A 536 21.66 0.69 -42.07
C GLN A 536 21.56 1.89 -43.01
N LEU A 537 20.36 2.40 -43.28
CA LEU A 537 20.13 3.63 -44.06
C LEU A 537 20.61 4.89 -43.29
N ALA A 538 20.42 4.91 -41.97
CA ALA A 538 20.88 5.99 -41.10
C ALA A 538 22.42 6.05 -41.01
N LEU A 539 23.10 4.90 -41.05
CA LEU A 539 24.56 4.82 -41.01
C LEU A 539 25.20 5.31 -42.32
N VAL A 540 24.56 5.09 -43.47
CA VAL A 540 25.03 5.58 -44.78
C VAL A 540 24.77 7.08 -44.95
N ALA A 541 23.66 7.60 -44.41
CA ALA A 541 23.37 9.04 -44.40
C ALA A 541 24.39 9.84 -43.56
N ALA A 542 24.90 9.27 -42.47
CA ALA A 542 25.94 9.87 -41.64
C ALA A 542 27.32 9.93 -42.33
N VAL A 543 27.63 8.98 -43.22
CA VAL A 543 28.93 8.91 -43.92
C VAL A 543 28.95 9.78 -45.19
N VAL A 544 27.81 10.04 -45.84
CA VAL A 544 27.74 10.83 -47.08
C VAL A 544 27.59 12.34 -46.83
N ILE A 545 27.13 12.77 -45.65
CA ILE A 545 26.92 14.20 -45.31
C ILE A 545 28.06 14.77 -44.44
N GLY A 546 28.90 13.92 -43.83
CA GLY A 546 29.92 14.33 -42.85
C GLY A 546 31.30 14.80 -43.36
N VAL A 547 31.54 14.90 -44.68
CA VAL A 547 32.92 15.07 -45.22
C VAL A 547 33.24 16.37 -46.00
N PRO A 548 32.42 17.44 -46.03
CA PRO A 548 32.95 18.72 -46.53
C PRO A 548 32.69 19.96 -45.65
N VAL A 549 32.82 19.87 -44.31
CA VAL A 549 32.79 21.07 -43.44
C VAL A 549 33.94 21.12 -42.39
N PHE A 550 34.94 20.24 -42.47
CA PHE A 550 36.12 20.27 -41.59
C PHE A 550 37.36 20.92 -42.22
N GLY A 551 37.16 21.98 -42.99
CA GLY A 551 38.25 22.74 -43.58
C GLY A 551 37.84 24.16 -43.89
N PHE A 552 37.65 25.00 -42.86
CA PHE A 552 37.81 26.48 -42.87
C PHE A 552 37.33 27.06 -41.53
N ALA A 553 38.10 26.86 -40.45
CA ALA A 553 37.97 27.65 -39.20
C ALA A 553 39.21 27.52 -38.31
N PHE A 554 40.40 27.66 -38.88
CA PHE A 554 41.59 28.08 -38.14
C PHE A 554 41.83 29.54 -38.49
N CYS A 555 41.67 30.43 -37.49
CA CYS A 555 42.17 31.82 -37.36
C CYS A 555 41.10 32.73 -36.75
N GLY A 556 41.27 33.09 -35.47
CA GLY A 556 40.46 34.14 -34.85
C GLY A 556 40.51 34.09 -33.33
N GLY A 557 41.59 34.61 -32.75
CA GLY A 557 41.68 34.86 -31.31
C GLY A 557 40.67 35.91 -30.85
N GLY A 558 40.08 35.67 -29.68
CA GLY A 558 39.23 36.62 -28.96
C GLY A 558 38.93 36.05 -27.58
N GLY A 559 39.54 36.63 -26.54
CA GLY A 559 39.41 36.17 -25.16
C GLY A 559 37.97 36.28 -24.64
N THR A 560 37.49 35.20 -24.04
CA THR A 560 36.27 35.20 -23.22
C THR A 560 36.57 35.81 -21.85
N PRO A 561 35.77 36.76 -21.34
CA PRO A 561 35.89 37.24 -19.96
C PRO A 561 35.46 36.14 -18.98
N PRO A 562 35.96 36.16 -17.73
CA PRO A 562 35.62 35.15 -16.74
C PRO A 562 34.13 35.24 -16.35
N PRO A 563 33.51 34.12 -15.95
CA PRO A 563 32.10 34.11 -15.56
C PRO A 563 31.91 34.99 -14.33
N ALA A 564 30.91 35.88 -14.40
CA ALA A 564 30.48 36.66 -13.26
C ALA A 564 29.99 35.71 -12.16
N VAL A 565 30.51 35.92 -10.95
CA VAL A 565 30.02 35.31 -9.72
C VAL A 565 28.59 35.83 -9.51
N THR A 566 27.59 35.02 -9.81
CA THR A 566 26.21 35.26 -9.36
C THR A 566 26.15 34.97 -7.87
N ASP A 567 25.95 36.04 -7.11
CA ASP A 567 25.62 36.04 -5.68
C ASP A 567 24.36 35.18 -5.44
N PRO A 568 24.38 34.13 -4.59
CA PRO A 568 23.23 33.24 -4.38
C PRO A 568 22.05 33.87 -3.63
N ASN A 569 22.07 35.18 -3.37
CA ASN A 569 21.24 35.79 -2.32
C ASN A 569 20.35 36.96 -2.76
N GLN A 570 19.92 37.00 -4.04
CA GLN A 570 18.88 37.94 -4.48
C GLN A 570 17.93 37.33 -5.53
N SER A 571 17.02 36.47 -5.10
CA SER A 571 15.69 36.39 -5.72
C SER A 571 14.70 37.08 -4.78
N ALA A 572 14.48 38.38 -4.99
CA ALA A 572 13.36 39.06 -4.35
C ALA A 572 12.07 38.36 -4.82
N GLU A 573 11.40 37.64 -3.91
CA GLU A 573 10.07 37.08 -4.17
C GLU A 573 9.17 38.21 -4.68
N ARG A 574 8.70 38.10 -5.92
CA ARG A 574 7.64 38.98 -6.43
C ARG A 574 6.39 38.61 -5.64
N VAL A 575 5.98 39.47 -4.71
CA VAL A 575 4.74 39.28 -3.96
C VAL A 575 3.56 39.57 -4.88
N HIS A 576 2.97 38.52 -5.44
CA HIS A 576 1.73 38.63 -6.23
C HIS A 576 0.54 38.87 -5.30
N LYS A 577 -0.27 39.90 -5.58
CA LYS A 577 -1.50 40.17 -4.83
C LYS A 577 -2.68 39.46 -5.48
N SER A 578 -3.45 38.72 -4.69
CA SER A 578 -4.68 38.06 -5.14
C SER A 578 -5.75 39.08 -5.55
N SER A 579 -6.46 38.82 -6.65
CA SER A 579 -7.59 39.64 -7.11
C SER A 579 -8.83 39.40 -6.24
N ASP A 580 -9.38 40.47 -5.66
CA ASP A 580 -10.58 40.39 -4.79
C ASP A 580 -11.79 39.81 -5.54
N LYS A 581 -11.92 40.12 -6.83
CA LYS A 581 -12.99 39.57 -7.68
C LYS A 581 -12.80 38.08 -7.90
N ALA A 582 -11.58 37.62 -8.14
CA ALA A 582 -11.26 36.21 -8.31
C ALA A 582 -11.52 35.41 -7.02
N VAL A 583 -11.14 35.98 -5.86
CA VAL A 583 -11.44 35.41 -4.53
C VAL A 583 -12.95 35.27 -4.33
N ALA A 584 -13.73 36.31 -4.63
CA ALA A 584 -15.18 36.28 -4.49
C ALA A 584 -15.83 35.20 -5.39
N LEU A 585 -15.36 35.04 -6.63
CA LEU A 585 -15.83 33.98 -7.53
C LEU A 585 -15.45 32.59 -7.03
N ALA A 586 -14.22 32.40 -6.54
CA ALA A 586 -13.72 31.13 -6.04
C ALA A 586 -14.48 30.66 -4.80
N THR A 587 -14.66 31.53 -3.81
CA THR A 587 -15.39 31.17 -2.59
C THR A 587 -16.86 30.90 -2.87
N LYS A 588 -17.50 31.71 -3.73
CA LYS A 588 -18.93 31.55 -4.05
C LYS A 588 -19.23 30.31 -4.89
N TYR A 589 -18.52 30.12 -6.00
CA TYR A 589 -18.88 29.13 -7.02
C TYR A 589 -18.00 27.87 -7.01
N ALA A 590 -16.79 27.93 -6.48
CA ALA A 590 -15.90 26.76 -6.44
C ALA A 590 -15.85 26.08 -5.06
N GLY A 591 -16.39 26.73 -4.01
CA GLY A 591 -16.32 26.24 -2.64
C GLY A 591 -14.91 26.37 -2.04
N PHE A 592 -14.11 27.31 -2.55
CA PHE A 592 -12.72 27.47 -2.15
C PHE A 592 -12.54 28.41 -0.95
N GLN A 593 -11.46 28.20 -0.20
CA GLN A 593 -11.01 29.12 0.84
C GLN A 593 -10.70 30.51 0.27
N GLY A 594 -11.03 31.57 1.01
CA GLY A 594 -10.78 32.96 0.59
C GLY A 594 -9.29 33.33 0.50
N THR A 595 -8.41 32.49 1.06
CA THR A 595 -6.95 32.65 1.01
C THR A 595 -6.36 31.54 0.14
N ALA A 596 -5.49 31.91 -0.82
CA ALA A 596 -4.80 30.94 -1.66
C ALA A 596 -3.78 30.09 -0.85
N VAL A 597 -3.48 28.87 -1.32
CA VAL A 597 -2.38 28.05 -0.77
C VAL A 597 -1.05 28.81 -0.88
N GLY A 598 -0.13 28.60 0.07
CA GLY A 598 1.21 29.19 0.04
C GLY A 598 1.90 28.99 -1.32
N GLY A 599 2.42 30.09 -1.89
CA GLY A 599 3.04 30.11 -3.22
C GLY A 599 2.06 30.28 -4.39
N TYR A 600 0.75 30.35 -4.14
CA TYR A 600 -0.27 30.63 -5.16
C TYR A 600 -0.95 31.99 -4.94
N TRP A 601 -1.50 32.57 -6.00
CA TRP A 601 -2.38 33.74 -5.93
C TRP A 601 -3.58 33.61 -6.87
N TYR A 602 -4.68 34.28 -6.48
CA TYR A 602 -5.88 34.36 -7.31
C TYR A 602 -5.74 35.42 -8.41
N ASP A 603 -6.11 35.06 -9.62
CA ASP A 603 -6.08 35.92 -10.80
C ASP A 603 -7.48 36.02 -11.43
N ASP A 604 -7.88 37.21 -11.89
CA ASP A 604 -9.17 37.36 -12.57
C ASP A 604 -9.00 37.01 -14.04
N THR A 605 -9.51 35.84 -14.43
CA THR A 605 -9.39 35.32 -15.79
C THR A 605 -10.65 35.55 -16.62
N SER A 606 -11.65 36.28 -16.09
CA SER A 606 -12.95 36.49 -16.74
C SER A 606 -12.83 37.06 -18.15
N ASP A 607 -11.77 37.83 -18.44
CA ASP A 607 -11.54 38.39 -19.77
C ASP A 607 -11.16 37.34 -20.82
N LYS A 608 -10.54 36.23 -20.40
CA LYS A 608 -10.10 35.13 -21.27
C LYS A 608 -11.22 34.16 -21.63
N THR A 609 -12.27 34.11 -20.82
CA THR A 609 -13.32 33.09 -20.90
C THR A 609 -14.69 33.66 -21.26
N LYS A 610 -14.74 34.95 -21.65
CA LYS A 610 -16.00 35.62 -22.02
C LYS A 610 -16.80 34.78 -23.03
N PRO A 611 -18.12 34.61 -22.80
CA PRO A 611 -18.94 35.30 -21.81
C PRO A 611 -18.95 34.68 -20.39
N ALA A 612 -18.30 33.53 -20.18
CA ALA A 612 -18.31 32.84 -18.90
C ALA A 612 -17.51 33.63 -17.83
N GLN A 613 -17.92 33.50 -16.56
CA GLN A 613 -17.13 34.00 -15.44
C GLN A 613 -16.04 32.99 -15.13
N SER A 614 -14.83 33.45 -14.84
CA SER A 614 -13.74 32.55 -14.45
C SER A 614 -12.75 33.23 -13.52
N PHE A 615 -12.02 32.42 -12.79
CA PHE A 615 -10.87 32.85 -12.01
C PHE A 615 -9.70 31.88 -12.25
N GLY A 616 -8.49 32.32 -11.92
CA GLY A 616 -7.28 31.53 -12.02
C GLY A 616 -6.60 31.37 -10.68
N LEU A 617 -5.85 30.29 -10.53
CA LEU A 617 -4.91 30.07 -9.44
C LEU A 617 -3.54 29.79 -10.06
N ASN A 618 -2.59 30.68 -9.83
CA ASN A 618 -1.28 30.66 -10.47
C ASN A 618 -0.17 30.50 -9.43
N SER A 619 0.93 29.84 -9.80
CA SER A 619 2.17 29.78 -9.03
C SER A 619 3.38 29.68 -9.94
N GLU A 620 4.33 30.61 -9.79
CA GLU A 620 5.61 30.56 -10.50
C GLU A 620 6.54 29.48 -9.92
N LEU A 621 6.45 29.24 -8.61
CA LEU A 621 7.31 28.31 -7.87
C LEU A 621 7.00 26.84 -8.23
N SER A 622 5.72 26.48 -8.34
CA SER A 622 5.31 25.15 -8.79
C SER A 622 5.12 25.04 -10.30
N ASN A 623 5.34 26.13 -11.04
CA ASN A 623 5.12 26.21 -12.49
C ASN A 623 3.67 25.87 -12.90
N GLN A 624 2.66 26.36 -12.18
CA GLN A 624 1.25 26.01 -12.43
C GLN A 624 0.38 27.21 -12.79
N ARG A 625 -0.47 27.01 -13.79
CA ARG A 625 -1.58 27.90 -14.15
C ARG A 625 -2.85 27.06 -14.21
N ILE A 626 -3.76 27.31 -13.28
CA ILE A 626 -5.03 26.59 -13.15
C ILE A 626 -6.16 27.58 -13.42
N LEU A 627 -6.97 27.31 -14.44
CA LEU A 627 -8.13 28.10 -14.83
C LEU A 627 -9.41 27.41 -14.36
N PHE A 628 -10.30 28.15 -13.71
CA PHE A 628 -11.61 27.68 -13.26
C PHE A 628 -12.71 28.48 -13.94
N VAL A 629 -13.48 27.83 -14.81
CA VAL A 629 -14.55 28.43 -15.59
C VAL A 629 -15.90 28.03 -15.01
N ILE A 630 -16.71 29.01 -14.66
CA ILE A 630 -18.04 28.83 -14.09
C ILE A 630 -19.03 28.70 -15.24
N MET A 631 -19.63 27.52 -15.36
CA MET A 631 -20.61 27.18 -16.38
C MET A 631 -22.01 27.23 -15.78
N ASP A 632 -22.96 27.80 -16.53
CA ASP A 632 -24.36 27.96 -16.10
C ASP A 632 -25.20 26.66 -16.23
N ASP A 633 -24.56 25.54 -16.55
CA ASP A 633 -25.15 24.22 -16.63
C ASP A 633 -24.20 23.14 -16.05
N LEU A 634 -24.65 21.87 -16.09
CA LEU A 634 -23.87 20.69 -15.67
C LEU A 634 -23.22 19.95 -16.85
N ALA A 635 -23.22 20.52 -18.07
CA ALA A 635 -22.75 19.82 -19.26
C ALA A 635 -21.29 19.35 -19.17
N PRO A 636 -20.34 20.13 -18.60
CA PRO A 636 -18.96 19.66 -18.39
C PRO A 636 -18.84 18.45 -17.46
N VAL A 637 -19.69 18.35 -16.43
CA VAL A 637 -19.68 17.22 -15.47
C VAL A 637 -20.25 15.96 -16.11
N GLN A 638 -21.23 16.12 -17.01
CA GLN A 638 -21.89 15.00 -17.68
C GLN A 638 -21.07 14.50 -18.88
N ASN A 639 -20.36 15.39 -19.56
CA ASN A 639 -19.72 15.10 -20.85
C ASN A 639 -18.28 15.63 -20.92
N LEU A 640 -17.48 15.41 -19.88
CA LEU A 640 -16.08 15.86 -19.83
C LEU A 640 -15.25 15.33 -21.02
N GLY A 641 -15.55 14.12 -21.51
CA GLY A 641 -14.90 13.50 -22.67
C GLY A 641 -14.98 14.32 -23.96
N ASN A 642 -15.94 15.24 -24.09
CA ASN A 642 -16.06 16.11 -25.27
C ASN A 642 -14.86 17.07 -25.42
N PHE A 643 -14.10 17.29 -24.35
CA PHE A 643 -12.93 18.17 -24.36
C PHE A 643 -11.61 17.45 -24.67
N VAL A 644 -11.61 16.12 -24.82
CA VAL A 644 -10.38 15.34 -25.08
C VAL A 644 -9.70 15.73 -26.39
N GLY A 645 -10.46 16.09 -27.44
CA GLY A 645 -9.86 16.46 -28.72
C GLY A 645 -9.28 17.88 -28.75
N LEU A 646 -9.78 18.77 -27.89
CA LEU A 646 -9.32 20.15 -27.75
C LEU A 646 -9.72 20.69 -26.38
N PRO A 647 -8.78 20.69 -25.41
CA PRO A 647 -8.95 21.39 -24.15
C PRO A 647 -9.32 22.86 -24.38
N PRO A 648 -10.35 23.38 -23.69
CA PRO A 648 -10.79 24.75 -23.89
C PRO A 648 -9.79 25.74 -23.27
N PHE A 649 -9.69 26.94 -23.85
CA PHE A 649 -8.86 28.05 -23.34
C PHE A 649 -7.34 27.76 -23.28
N VAL A 650 -6.87 26.83 -24.12
CA VAL A 650 -5.44 26.55 -24.34
C VAL A 650 -5.12 26.86 -25.80
N ASP A 651 -4.54 28.04 -26.05
CA ASP A 651 -4.38 28.57 -27.42
C ASP A 651 -3.16 28.01 -28.17
N ASP A 652 -2.30 27.24 -27.51
CA ASP A 652 -0.99 26.82 -28.00
C ASP A 652 -0.87 25.30 -28.21
N ILE A 653 -2.00 24.59 -28.31
CA ILE A 653 -2.06 23.16 -28.65
C ILE A 653 -2.81 22.91 -29.96
N LYS A 654 -2.40 21.89 -30.70
CA LYS A 654 -3.11 21.47 -31.93
C LYS A 654 -4.31 20.60 -31.57
N ARG A 655 -5.42 20.82 -32.30
CA ARG A 655 -6.60 19.95 -32.23
C ARG A 655 -6.24 18.55 -32.71
N ALA A 656 -6.53 17.55 -31.89
CA ALA A 656 -6.33 16.15 -32.20
C ALA A 656 -7.66 15.39 -32.14
N PRO A 657 -7.88 14.36 -32.99
CA PRO A 657 -9.01 13.46 -32.79
C PRO A 657 -8.84 12.71 -31.45
N PRO A 658 -9.90 12.51 -30.65
CA PRO A 658 -9.80 11.96 -29.30
C PRO A 658 -9.03 10.62 -29.22
N GLU A 659 -9.17 9.77 -30.24
CA GLU A 659 -8.50 8.46 -30.35
C GLU A 659 -6.96 8.55 -30.42
N LYS A 660 -6.41 9.72 -30.79
CA LYS A 660 -4.96 9.93 -30.91
C LYS A 660 -4.35 10.62 -29.70
N VAL A 661 -5.17 11.08 -28.75
CA VAL A 661 -4.69 11.72 -27.52
C VAL A 661 -4.44 10.62 -26.50
N LYS A 662 -3.21 10.54 -25.98
CA LYS A 662 -2.95 9.70 -24.81
C LYS A 662 -3.59 10.37 -23.60
N VAL A 663 -4.51 9.67 -22.95
CA VAL A 663 -5.29 10.19 -21.83
C VAL A 663 -5.10 9.30 -20.61
N ASP A 664 -4.75 9.92 -19.47
CA ASP A 664 -4.92 9.35 -18.13
C ASP A 664 -6.19 9.96 -17.53
N GLU A 665 -7.08 9.17 -16.94
CA GLU A 665 -8.36 9.65 -16.41
C GLU A 665 -8.62 9.17 -14.98
N GLY A 666 -9.41 9.94 -14.23
CA GLY A 666 -9.71 9.61 -12.86
C GLY A 666 -10.90 10.36 -12.29
N ARG A 667 -11.23 10.01 -11.05
CA ARG A 667 -12.29 10.65 -10.25
C ARG A 667 -11.80 10.86 -8.83
N GLN A 668 -12.11 12.02 -8.25
CA GLN A 668 -11.90 12.30 -6.82
C GLN A 668 -13.11 13.03 -6.26
N ILE A 669 -13.36 12.89 -4.96
CA ILE A 669 -14.51 13.53 -4.31
C ILE A 669 -14.22 15.01 -4.10
N ILE A 670 -15.15 15.88 -4.49
CA ILE A 670 -15.11 17.31 -4.17
C ILE A 670 -16.50 17.81 -3.79
N GLY A 671 -16.62 18.45 -2.63
CA GLY A 671 -17.90 18.90 -2.11
C GLY A 671 -18.94 17.80 -1.94
N ASP A 672 -20.13 18.05 -2.49
CA ASP A 672 -21.26 17.12 -2.52
C ASP A 672 -21.19 16.12 -3.69
N GLY A 673 -20.25 16.26 -4.65
CA GLY A 673 -20.14 15.45 -5.87
C GLY A 673 -18.76 14.85 -6.13
N ASP A 674 -18.53 14.50 -7.40
CA ASP A 674 -17.25 13.99 -7.92
C ASP A 674 -16.61 15.03 -8.85
N LEU A 675 -15.30 15.23 -8.71
CA LEU A 675 -14.42 15.81 -9.71
C LEU A 675 -14.00 14.71 -10.68
N GLN A 676 -14.52 14.78 -11.90
CA GLN A 676 -14.03 13.97 -13.01
C GLN A 676 -12.87 14.70 -13.66
N TRP A 677 -11.80 14.00 -14.01
CA TRP A 677 -10.64 14.63 -14.64
C TRP A 677 -9.96 13.70 -15.63
N PHE A 678 -9.25 14.31 -16.57
CA PHE A 678 -8.32 13.61 -17.45
C PHE A 678 -7.10 14.49 -17.77
N VAL A 679 -5.97 13.84 -18.03
CA VAL A 679 -4.72 14.48 -18.48
C VAL A 679 -4.46 14.01 -19.89
N GLY A 680 -4.51 14.94 -20.85
CA GLY A 680 -4.19 14.67 -22.24
C GLY A 680 -2.79 15.16 -22.61
N SER A 681 -2.09 14.41 -23.45
CA SER A 681 -0.82 14.83 -24.06
C SER A 681 -1.04 15.34 -25.49
N TYR A 682 -0.79 16.63 -25.73
CA TYR A 682 -1.10 17.33 -26.98
C TYR A 682 0.15 17.82 -27.70
N GLU A 683 0.13 17.86 -29.03
CA GLU A 683 1.19 18.50 -29.82
C GLU A 683 1.12 20.02 -29.68
N ASP A 684 2.29 20.65 -29.49
CA ASP A 684 2.42 22.10 -29.48
C ASP A 684 2.07 22.68 -30.87
N ALA A 685 1.35 23.80 -30.89
CA ALA A 685 1.00 24.52 -32.12
C ALA A 685 2.23 24.88 -32.98
N LYS A 686 3.42 25.01 -32.39
CA LYS A 686 4.67 25.40 -33.05
C LYS A 686 5.63 24.24 -33.37
N ASP A 687 5.13 23.00 -33.49
CA ASP A 687 5.94 21.79 -33.71
C ASP A 687 6.98 21.54 -32.58
N GLY A 688 6.60 21.89 -31.36
CA GLY A 688 7.37 21.66 -30.13
C GLY A 688 7.08 20.32 -29.44
N PRO A 689 7.71 20.04 -28.29
CA PRO A 689 7.46 18.81 -27.53
C PRO A 689 6.00 18.72 -27.09
N HIS A 690 5.50 17.50 -26.90
CA HIS A 690 4.16 17.28 -26.38
C HIS A 690 3.97 17.95 -25.02
N ARG A 691 2.79 18.54 -24.80
CA ARG A 691 2.42 19.21 -23.56
C ARG A 691 1.27 18.48 -22.89
N GLU A 692 1.39 18.32 -21.58
CA GLU A 692 0.32 17.76 -20.76
C GLU A 692 -0.66 18.87 -20.34
N VAL A 693 -1.95 18.59 -20.47
CA VAL A 693 -3.02 19.48 -20.04
C VAL A 693 -4.01 18.70 -19.20
N LEU A 694 -4.26 19.17 -17.98
CA LEU A 694 -5.30 18.64 -17.11
C LEU A 694 -6.63 19.31 -17.47
N THR A 695 -7.67 18.52 -17.74
CA THR A 695 -9.05 19.01 -17.88
C THR A 695 -9.93 18.28 -16.88
N ALA A 696 -10.66 19.02 -16.04
CA ALA A 696 -11.51 18.44 -15.01
C ALA A 696 -12.85 19.17 -14.89
N ALA A 697 -13.86 18.53 -14.33
CA ALA A 697 -15.13 19.19 -14.03
C ALA A 697 -15.80 18.64 -12.77
N TYR A 698 -16.47 19.52 -12.04
CA TYR A 698 -17.29 19.17 -10.87
C TYR A 698 -18.49 20.10 -10.70
N ALA A 699 -19.48 19.67 -9.90
CA ALA A 699 -20.65 20.48 -9.60
C ALA A 699 -20.30 21.62 -8.63
N SER A 700 -20.76 22.83 -8.94
CA SER A 700 -20.61 24.01 -8.09
C SER A 700 -21.44 23.88 -6.79
N PRO A 701 -21.08 24.53 -5.67
CA PRO A 701 -21.99 24.71 -4.54
C PRO A 701 -23.31 25.41 -4.91
N GLU A 702 -23.29 26.23 -5.97
CA GLU A 702 -24.48 26.87 -6.53
C GLU A 702 -25.25 25.90 -7.43
N LYS A 703 -26.56 25.77 -7.20
CA LYS A 703 -27.40 24.80 -7.91
C LYS A 703 -27.36 25.01 -9.42
N ASN A 704 -27.32 23.90 -10.16
CA ASN A 704 -27.31 23.82 -11.62
C ASN A 704 -26.09 24.46 -12.30
N LYS A 705 -25.02 24.77 -11.57
CA LYS A 705 -23.77 25.25 -12.14
C LYS A 705 -22.67 24.20 -12.02
N SER A 706 -21.69 24.26 -12.91
CA SER A 706 -20.48 23.45 -12.82
C SER A 706 -19.23 24.30 -12.95
N ILE A 707 -18.13 23.74 -12.47
CA ILE A 707 -16.81 24.31 -12.59
C ILE A 707 -16.02 23.41 -13.54
N LEU A 708 -15.60 23.99 -14.66
CA LEU A 708 -14.65 23.39 -15.59
C LEU A 708 -13.25 23.90 -15.25
N VAL A 709 -12.32 22.98 -15.05
CA VAL A 709 -10.94 23.24 -14.64
C VAL A 709 -10.00 22.90 -15.77
N VAL A 710 -9.06 23.80 -16.07
CA VAL A 710 -8.01 23.61 -17.06
C VAL A 710 -6.66 23.93 -16.41
N GLY A 711 -5.80 22.90 -16.26
CA GLY A 711 -4.48 23.00 -15.66
C GLY A 711 -3.37 22.92 -16.72
N THR A 712 -2.43 23.86 -16.67
CA THR A 712 -1.30 23.98 -17.60
C THR A 712 -0.04 24.46 -16.87
N ALA A 713 1.12 24.34 -17.54
CA ALA A 713 2.36 24.98 -17.08
C ALA A 713 2.22 26.50 -17.05
N TYR A 714 2.73 27.16 -16.01
CA TYR A 714 2.81 28.62 -15.98
C TYR A 714 3.83 29.16 -17.00
N ASP A 715 5.01 28.56 -17.00
CA ASP A 715 6.08 28.69 -17.99
C ASP A 715 6.10 27.43 -18.86
N PRO A 716 5.67 27.53 -20.14
CA PRO A 716 5.57 26.39 -21.04
C PRO A 716 6.91 25.71 -21.37
N SER A 717 8.04 26.35 -21.06
CA SER A 717 9.37 25.77 -21.28
C SER A 717 9.76 24.73 -20.21
N LYS A 718 9.01 24.66 -19.11
CA LYS A 718 9.25 23.77 -17.97
C LYS A 718 8.17 22.69 -17.89
N GLY A 719 8.49 21.56 -17.27
CA GLY A 719 7.53 20.47 -17.06
C GLY A 719 6.31 20.91 -16.24
N TYR A 720 5.16 20.31 -16.55
CA TYR A 720 3.90 20.47 -15.83
C TYR A 720 3.64 19.22 -14.98
N ASP A 721 3.21 19.38 -13.72
CA ASP A 721 2.79 18.27 -12.87
C ASP A 721 1.27 18.34 -12.60
N PRO A 722 0.45 17.55 -13.31
CA PRO A 722 -1.00 17.55 -13.13
C PRO A 722 -1.44 17.01 -11.76
N LYS A 723 -0.64 16.14 -11.11
CA LYS A 723 -0.97 15.57 -9.79
C LYS A 723 -0.90 16.63 -8.71
N MET A 724 0.07 17.52 -8.80
CA MET A 724 0.16 18.65 -7.88
C MET A 724 -1.03 19.61 -8.09
N THR A 725 -1.49 19.85 -9.33
CA THR A 725 -2.72 20.64 -9.57
C THR A 725 -3.95 20.01 -8.91
N LEU A 726 -4.14 18.70 -9.04
CA LEU A 726 -5.25 17.99 -8.37
C LEU A 726 -5.17 18.11 -6.84
N GLY A 727 -3.96 18.03 -6.27
CA GLY A 727 -3.75 18.22 -4.82
C GLY A 727 -4.06 19.64 -4.34
N VAL A 728 -3.76 20.66 -5.15
CA VAL A 728 -4.10 22.05 -4.85
C VAL A 728 -5.62 22.26 -4.87
N ILE A 729 -6.34 21.68 -5.83
CA ILE A 729 -7.81 21.74 -5.90
C ILE A 729 -8.42 21.12 -4.63
N ASP A 730 -7.94 19.96 -4.20
CA ASP A 730 -8.42 19.29 -2.99
C ASP A 730 -8.18 20.13 -1.73
N GLN A 731 -7.00 20.74 -1.61
CA GLN A 731 -6.67 21.59 -0.48
C GLN A 731 -7.58 22.82 -0.44
N MET A 732 -7.77 23.48 -1.58
CA MET A 732 -8.61 24.67 -1.69
C MET A 732 -10.08 24.39 -1.41
N ALA A 733 -10.58 23.21 -1.82
CA ALA A 733 -11.96 22.78 -1.62
C ALA A 733 -12.20 22.00 -0.32
N SER A 734 -11.19 21.90 0.57
CA SER A 734 -11.22 21.02 1.73
C SER A 734 -12.44 21.23 2.65
N GLU A 735 -12.83 22.47 2.92
CA GLU A 735 -14.03 22.80 3.72
C GLU A 735 -15.32 22.40 3.02
N PHE A 736 -15.43 22.67 1.72
CA PHE A 736 -16.59 22.27 0.91
C PHE A 736 -16.75 20.75 0.90
N THR A 737 -15.66 20.01 0.71
CA THR A 737 -15.63 18.54 0.74
C THR A 737 -15.94 17.98 2.13
N ALA A 738 -15.45 18.60 3.21
CA ALA A 738 -15.77 18.19 4.58
C ALA A 738 -17.27 18.34 4.88
N ASN A 739 -17.89 19.42 4.40
CA ASN A 739 -19.33 19.64 4.55
C ASN A 739 -20.14 18.61 3.76
N GLY A 740 -19.75 18.30 2.52
CA GLY A 740 -20.44 17.29 1.72
C GLY A 740 -20.31 15.87 2.27
N ASN A 741 -19.14 15.54 2.83
CA ASN A 741 -18.96 14.26 3.51
C ASN A 741 -19.83 14.14 4.76
N SER A 742 -19.96 15.20 5.57
CA SER A 742 -20.85 15.21 6.74
C SER A 742 -22.31 14.92 6.38
N LYS A 743 -22.79 15.42 5.23
CA LYS A 743 -24.13 15.11 4.70
C LYS A 743 -24.24 13.65 4.27
N ARG A 744 -23.24 13.12 3.57
CA ARG A 744 -23.21 11.73 3.07
C ARG A 744 -23.17 10.70 4.19
N THR A 745 -22.48 10.99 5.28
CA THR A 745 -22.35 10.09 6.44
C THR A 745 -23.52 10.22 7.43
N GLY A 746 -24.52 11.04 7.14
CA GLY A 746 -25.67 11.29 8.03
C GLY A 746 -25.27 11.95 9.35
N THR A 747 -24.07 12.54 9.42
CA THR A 747 -23.50 13.13 10.64
C THR A 747 -23.73 14.64 10.68
N GLU A 748 -24.91 15.09 10.26
CA GLU A 748 -25.30 16.50 10.41
C GLU A 748 -25.38 16.85 11.91
N LYS A 749 -24.27 17.35 12.45
CA LYS A 749 -24.33 18.21 13.63
C LYS A 749 -25.23 19.38 13.26
N LYS A 750 -26.40 19.49 13.91
CA LYS A 750 -27.03 20.80 14.11
C LYS A 750 -25.98 21.68 14.78
N LEU A 751 -25.25 22.44 13.99
CA LEU A 751 -24.46 23.57 14.46
C LEU A 751 -25.48 24.58 14.99
N ILE A 752 -25.78 24.46 16.28
CA ILE A 752 -26.37 25.54 17.06
C ILE A 752 -25.34 26.66 17.01
N VAL A 753 -25.55 27.59 16.07
CA VAL A 753 -24.96 28.92 16.18
C VAL A 753 -25.63 29.53 17.41
N GLU A 754 -24.89 29.60 18.52
CA GLU A 754 -25.30 30.37 19.69
C GLU A 754 -25.49 31.82 19.25
N LYS A 755 -26.73 32.21 18.99
CA LYS A 755 -27.13 33.62 19.06
C LYS A 755 -27.34 33.97 20.54
N PRO A 756 -26.93 35.17 20.98
CA PRO A 756 -27.13 35.60 22.36
C PRO A 756 -28.61 35.55 22.72
N LYS A 757 -28.92 34.96 23.88
CA LYS A 757 -30.24 34.94 24.49
C LYS A 757 -30.79 36.36 24.63
N ASP A 758 -31.98 36.59 24.07
CA ASP A 758 -33.00 37.47 24.63
C ASP A 758 -34.30 37.35 23.82
N SER A 759 -35.15 36.38 24.16
CA SER A 759 -36.62 36.51 24.22
C SER A 759 -37.25 35.22 24.78
N PRO A 760 -38.32 35.30 25.58
CA PRO A 760 -39.06 34.14 26.06
C PRO A 760 -40.07 33.72 25.00
N ASP A 761 -40.05 32.45 24.60
CA ASP A 761 -41.10 31.90 23.74
C ASP A 761 -41.76 30.71 24.45
N ASP A 762 -43.05 30.91 24.74
CA ASP A 762 -43.98 29.90 25.24
C ASP A 762 -44.22 28.87 24.13
N THR A 763 -43.75 27.65 24.30
CA THR A 763 -44.26 26.50 23.55
C THR A 763 -44.42 25.34 24.53
N PRO A 764 -45.61 24.69 24.61
CA PRO A 764 -45.81 23.59 25.53
C PRO A 764 -44.95 22.37 25.14
N PRO A 765 -44.45 21.59 26.10
CA PRO A 765 -43.66 20.40 25.82
C PRO A 765 -44.51 19.34 25.09
N PRO A 766 -43.91 18.52 24.21
CA PRO A 766 -44.61 17.43 23.55
C PRO A 766 -45.12 16.44 24.59
N GLU A 767 -46.37 15.99 24.45
CA GLU A 767 -46.95 14.93 25.27
C GLU A 767 -46.08 13.66 25.17
N GLU A 768 -45.40 13.30 26.27
CA GLU A 768 -44.65 12.05 26.39
C GLU A 768 -45.63 10.88 26.32
N LYS A 769 -45.42 9.96 25.36
CA LYS A 769 -46.19 8.71 25.31
C LYS A 769 -45.94 7.93 26.61
N PRO A 770 -46.99 7.37 27.24
CA PRO A 770 -46.81 6.58 28.45
C PRO A 770 -45.92 5.36 28.17
N LEU A 771 -45.03 5.04 29.12
CA LEU A 771 -44.17 3.87 29.05
C LEU A 771 -45.01 2.59 29.06
N ALA A 772 -44.62 1.63 28.22
CA ALA A 772 -45.29 0.33 28.13
C ALA A 772 -45.19 -0.44 29.46
N THR A 773 -46.28 -1.09 29.83
CA THR A 773 -46.35 -2.02 30.96
C THR A 773 -45.73 -3.37 30.59
N ASP A 774 -45.32 -4.15 31.60
CA ASP A 774 -44.78 -5.51 31.37
C ASP A 774 -45.76 -6.42 30.62
N SER A 775 -47.07 -6.24 30.84
CA SER A 775 -48.12 -6.99 30.14
C SER A 775 -48.17 -6.66 28.64
N GLU A 776 -48.04 -5.38 28.28
CA GLU A 776 -48.03 -4.95 26.87
C GLU A 776 -46.76 -5.42 26.14
N LEU A 777 -45.63 -5.52 26.86
CA LEU A 777 -44.39 -6.08 26.31
C LEU A 777 -44.51 -7.59 26.05
N ASP A 778 -45.11 -8.34 26.97
CA ASP A 778 -45.32 -9.79 26.80
C ASP A 778 -46.31 -10.09 25.65
N GLU A 779 -47.41 -9.33 25.55
CA GLU A 779 -48.36 -9.43 24.43
C GLU A 779 -47.70 -9.13 23.08
N PHE A 780 -46.84 -8.11 23.04
CA PHE A 780 -46.07 -7.77 21.84
C PHE A 780 -45.09 -8.89 21.46
N VAL A 781 -44.35 -9.45 22.42
CA VAL A 781 -43.39 -10.53 22.18
C VAL A 781 -44.08 -11.79 21.64
N GLU A 782 -45.27 -12.13 22.14
CA GLU A 782 -46.06 -13.26 21.63
C GLU A 782 -46.60 -12.99 20.21
N ALA A 783 -47.06 -11.76 19.95
CA ALA A 783 -47.51 -11.34 18.62
C ALA A 783 -46.36 -11.42 17.58
N VAL A 784 -45.16 -10.95 17.94
CA VAL A 784 -43.95 -11.02 17.10
C VAL A 784 -43.61 -12.48 16.75
N GLY A 785 -43.71 -13.39 17.71
CA GLY A 785 -43.48 -14.82 17.47
C GLY A 785 -44.42 -15.41 16.41
N SER A 786 -45.69 -15.01 16.44
CA SER A 786 -46.69 -15.42 15.45
C SER A 786 -46.40 -14.86 14.05
N VAL A 787 -45.96 -13.60 13.95
CA VAL A 787 -45.57 -12.98 12.66
C VAL A 787 -44.37 -13.69 12.06
N ILE A 788 -43.33 -13.98 12.86
CA ILE A 788 -42.13 -14.69 12.40
C ILE A 788 -42.50 -16.12 11.97
N GLN A 789 -43.35 -16.81 12.74
CA GLN A 789 -43.83 -18.15 12.40
C GLN A 789 -44.51 -18.19 11.02
N ASN A 790 -45.29 -17.17 10.66
CA ASN A 790 -45.96 -17.08 9.36
C ASN A 790 -45.00 -16.80 8.19
N LYS A 791 -43.83 -16.20 8.47
CA LYS A 791 -42.80 -15.92 7.46
C LYS A 791 -41.73 -17.01 7.35
N LEU A 792 -41.72 -17.97 8.28
CA LEU A 792 -40.77 -19.08 8.29
C LEU A 792 -41.05 -20.03 7.11
N LYS A 793 -40.10 -20.07 6.18
CA LYS A 793 -40.06 -21.08 5.10
C LYS A 793 -39.04 -22.14 5.45
N THR A 794 -39.51 -23.35 5.78
CA THR A 794 -38.65 -24.50 6.06
C THR A 794 -37.92 -24.93 4.79
N PRO A 795 -36.58 -24.95 4.78
CA PRO A 795 -35.80 -25.47 3.64
C PRO A 795 -36.08 -26.96 3.37
N ASP A 796 -35.92 -27.41 2.12
CA ASP A 796 -36.25 -28.77 1.70
C ASP A 796 -35.44 -29.84 2.46
N ASP A 797 -34.16 -29.58 2.72
CA ASP A 797 -33.27 -30.45 3.51
C ASP A 797 -33.76 -30.60 4.96
N ILE A 798 -34.29 -29.54 5.55
CA ILE A 798 -34.88 -29.54 6.89
C ILE A 798 -36.25 -30.24 6.88
N ALA A 799 -37.07 -30.01 5.85
CA ALA A 799 -38.37 -30.65 5.70
C ALA A 799 -38.26 -32.18 5.59
N GLU A 800 -37.28 -32.67 4.82
CA GLU A 800 -36.98 -34.10 4.73
C GLU A 800 -36.51 -34.71 6.06
N LEU A 801 -35.71 -33.97 6.85
CA LEU A 801 -35.27 -34.41 8.17
C LEU A 801 -36.43 -34.49 9.18
N LEU A 802 -37.35 -33.53 9.13
CA LEU A 802 -38.54 -33.50 9.97
C LEU A 802 -39.56 -34.59 9.61
N ALA A 803 -39.54 -35.10 8.37
CA ALA A 803 -40.42 -36.19 7.91
C ALA A 803 -39.97 -37.60 8.34
N LYS A 804 -38.78 -37.77 8.92
CA LYS A 804 -38.27 -39.07 9.39
C LYS A 804 -39.06 -39.57 10.60
N LYS A 805 -39.25 -40.90 10.74
CA LYS A 805 -39.95 -41.55 11.88
C LYS A 805 -39.41 -41.17 13.26
N LYS A 806 -38.16 -40.71 13.34
CA LYS A 806 -37.54 -40.09 14.52
C LYS A 806 -36.80 -38.83 14.05
N PRO A 807 -37.45 -37.66 14.04
CA PRO A 807 -36.81 -36.44 13.54
C PRO A 807 -35.71 -36.00 14.53
N PRO A 808 -34.55 -35.53 14.03
CA PRO A 808 -33.54 -34.92 14.88
C PRO A 808 -34.07 -33.65 15.54
N LYS A 809 -33.54 -33.28 16.71
CA LYS A 809 -33.89 -32.02 17.39
C LYS A 809 -33.22 -30.86 16.66
N ILE A 810 -33.98 -30.13 15.85
CA ILE A 810 -33.48 -28.95 15.13
C ILE A 810 -33.73 -27.75 16.04
N LYS A 811 -32.65 -27.10 16.49
CA LYS A 811 -32.72 -25.95 17.39
C LYS A 811 -31.89 -24.81 16.86
N SER A 812 -32.35 -23.57 17.00
CA SER A 812 -31.58 -22.37 16.71
C SER A 812 -32.12 -21.21 17.54
N THR A 813 -31.26 -20.32 18.03
CA THR A 813 -31.66 -19.20 18.89
C THR A 813 -31.04 -17.90 18.40
N LEU A 814 -31.86 -16.86 18.20
CA LEU A 814 -31.45 -15.51 17.84
C LEU A 814 -31.84 -14.50 18.93
N SER A 815 -30.99 -13.50 19.17
CA SER A 815 -31.33 -12.28 19.89
C SER A 815 -31.66 -11.18 18.88
N VAL A 816 -32.78 -10.50 19.05
CA VAL A 816 -33.28 -9.46 18.15
C VAL A 816 -33.57 -8.20 18.96
N VAL A 817 -33.02 -7.06 18.52
CA VAL A 817 -33.28 -5.74 19.09
C VAL A 817 -34.02 -4.90 18.06
N LEU A 818 -35.19 -4.38 18.44
CA LEU A 818 -36.06 -3.56 17.60
C LEU A 818 -35.98 -2.08 18.02
N ASN A 819 -36.05 -1.18 17.04
CA ASN A 819 -36.26 0.27 17.26
C ASN A 819 -37.74 0.58 17.50
N GLU A 820 -38.07 1.79 17.96
CA GLU A 820 -39.46 2.26 18.15
C GLU A 820 -40.31 2.23 16.85
N ASP A 821 -39.66 2.26 15.68
CA ASP A 821 -40.31 2.20 14.37
C ASP A 821 -40.55 0.76 13.86
N GLY A 822 -40.23 -0.26 14.66
CA GLY A 822 -40.39 -1.66 14.26
C GLY A 822 -39.25 -2.23 13.41
N THR A 823 -38.22 -1.45 13.10
CA THR A 823 -37.07 -1.94 12.33
C THR A 823 -36.11 -2.74 13.21
N VAL A 824 -35.50 -3.78 12.64
CA VAL A 824 -34.48 -4.59 13.34
C VAL A 824 -33.18 -3.78 13.41
N LYS A 825 -32.79 -3.35 14.62
CA LYS A 825 -31.54 -2.63 14.89
C LYS A 825 -30.35 -3.58 14.98
N LYS A 826 -30.52 -4.70 15.68
CA LYS A 826 -29.47 -5.70 15.91
C LYS A 826 -30.07 -7.10 15.86
N LEU A 827 -29.38 -8.02 15.19
CA LEU A 827 -29.73 -9.44 15.15
C LEU A 827 -28.46 -10.26 15.37
N GLU A 828 -28.46 -11.10 16.41
CA GLU A 828 -27.29 -11.86 16.85
C GLU A 828 -27.66 -13.34 17.03
N ILE A 829 -26.83 -14.25 16.52
CA ILE A 829 -27.08 -15.70 16.66
C ILE A 829 -26.51 -16.13 18.01
N ILE A 830 -27.39 -16.50 18.95
CA ILE A 830 -26.98 -16.99 20.28
C ILE A 830 -26.56 -18.46 20.19
N ASP A 831 -27.35 -19.27 19.48
CA ASP A 831 -27.07 -20.69 19.27
C ASP A 831 -27.38 -21.07 17.81
N PRO A 832 -26.38 -21.31 16.96
CA PRO A 832 -26.58 -21.60 15.54
C PRO A 832 -27.15 -23.00 15.27
N GLY A 833 -27.30 -23.86 16.28
CA GLY A 833 -27.78 -25.23 16.09
C GLY A 833 -26.87 -26.11 15.24
N ASP A 834 -27.27 -27.38 15.09
CA ASP A 834 -26.54 -28.36 14.27
C ASP A 834 -26.75 -28.19 12.75
N TYR A 835 -27.69 -27.31 12.34
CA TYR A 835 -28.11 -27.16 10.94
C TYR A 835 -28.12 -25.69 10.51
N GLU A 836 -27.10 -25.29 9.74
CA GLU A 836 -26.94 -23.91 9.25
C GLU A 836 -28.12 -23.44 8.38
N SER A 837 -28.75 -24.35 7.62
CA SER A 837 -29.93 -24.05 6.80
C SER A 837 -31.14 -23.64 7.64
N ALA A 838 -31.35 -24.25 8.82
CA ALA A 838 -32.42 -23.88 9.75
C ALA A 838 -32.17 -22.49 10.36
N THR A 839 -30.94 -22.19 10.77
CA THR A 839 -30.55 -20.86 11.31
C THR A 839 -30.65 -19.77 10.26
N THR A 840 -30.29 -20.07 9.01
CA THR A 840 -30.46 -19.16 7.87
C THR A 840 -31.93 -18.89 7.58
N ALA A 841 -32.78 -19.92 7.63
CA ALA A 841 -34.22 -19.78 7.44
C ALA A 841 -34.87 -18.93 8.53
N LEU A 842 -34.46 -19.12 9.80
CA LEU A 842 -34.90 -18.33 10.94
C LEU A 842 -34.50 -16.85 10.79
N ASN A 843 -33.25 -16.57 10.44
CA ASN A 843 -32.76 -15.21 10.23
C ASN A 843 -33.50 -14.50 9.07
N LYS A 844 -33.77 -15.22 7.97
CA LYS A 844 -34.59 -14.70 6.87
C LYS A 844 -36.02 -14.40 7.30
N ALA A 845 -36.63 -15.26 8.13
CA ALA A 845 -37.99 -15.07 8.63
C ALA A 845 -38.10 -13.82 9.53
N VAL A 846 -37.11 -13.60 10.41
CA VAL A 846 -37.05 -12.41 11.28
C VAL A 846 -36.91 -11.12 10.47
N ASN A 847 -36.04 -11.10 9.45
CA ASN A 847 -35.89 -9.90 8.61
C ASN A 847 -37.09 -9.67 7.69
N ALA A 848 -37.72 -10.74 7.17
CA ALA A 848 -38.92 -10.63 6.32
C ALA A 848 -40.18 -10.22 7.09
N ALA A 849 -40.15 -10.29 8.41
CA ALA A 849 -41.20 -9.81 9.30
C ALA A 849 -41.02 -8.34 9.72
N SER A 850 -39.88 -7.71 9.40
CA SER A 850 -39.63 -6.29 9.67
C SER A 850 -40.20 -5.40 8.55
N PRO A 851 -40.81 -4.23 8.86
CA PRO A 851 -40.99 -3.66 10.20
C PRO A 851 -42.12 -4.32 11.00
N TYR A 852 -41.92 -4.44 12.32
CA TYR A 852 -42.93 -4.96 13.25
C TYR A 852 -43.90 -3.87 13.69
N GLU A 853 -45.20 -4.11 13.57
CA GLU A 853 -46.23 -3.16 13.94
C GLU A 853 -46.42 -3.09 15.47
N ASN A 854 -46.78 -1.90 15.98
CA ASN A 854 -47.13 -1.65 17.38
C ASN A 854 -46.01 -1.94 18.40
N VAL A 855 -44.76 -1.54 18.10
CA VAL A 855 -43.66 -1.65 19.08
C VAL A 855 -43.97 -0.79 20.32
N PRO A 856 -43.99 -1.38 21.53
CA PRO A 856 -44.27 -0.62 22.75
C PRO A 856 -43.15 0.38 23.06
N HIS A 857 -43.52 1.55 23.59
CA HIS A 857 -42.55 2.59 23.96
C HIS A 857 -41.83 2.22 25.27
N THR A 858 -40.51 2.07 25.22
CA THR A 858 -39.66 1.73 26.37
C THR A 858 -38.70 2.88 26.70
N LYS A 859 -38.16 2.89 27.93
CA LYS A 859 -37.23 3.95 28.38
C LYS A 859 -35.97 4.08 27.50
N ASP A 860 -35.54 2.97 26.90
CA ASP A 860 -34.32 2.91 26.08
C ASP A 860 -34.60 3.06 24.56
N GLY A 861 -35.86 3.32 24.20
CA GLY A 861 -36.33 3.43 22.80
C GLY A 861 -36.16 2.15 21.99
N GLN A 862 -36.01 1.00 22.66
CA GLN A 862 -35.70 -0.30 22.06
C GLN A 862 -36.40 -1.45 22.79
N VAL A 863 -36.76 -2.49 22.04
CA VAL A 863 -37.31 -3.74 22.59
C VAL A 863 -36.41 -4.90 22.19
N SER A 864 -35.95 -5.67 23.17
CA SER A 864 -35.10 -6.85 22.97
C SER A 864 -35.91 -8.13 23.19
N LEU A 865 -35.74 -9.11 22.30
CA LEU A 865 -36.42 -10.41 22.36
C LEU A 865 -35.52 -11.55 21.87
N ILE A 866 -35.71 -12.73 22.44
CA ILE A 866 -35.05 -13.98 22.04
C ILE A 866 -36.03 -14.81 21.21
N VAL A 867 -35.61 -15.19 20.00
CA VAL A 867 -36.37 -16.05 19.08
C VAL A 867 -35.72 -17.43 19.03
N LYS A 868 -36.44 -18.46 19.49
CA LYS A 868 -36.01 -19.87 19.47
C LYS A 868 -36.80 -20.65 18.42
N LEU A 869 -36.09 -21.33 17.54
CA LEU A 869 -36.65 -22.36 16.65
C LEU A 869 -36.50 -23.73 17.31
N ASP A 870 -37.59 -24.48 17.46
CA ASP A 870 -37.61 -25.88 17.91
C ASP A 870 -38.40 -26.72 16.89
N GLY A 871 -37.67 -27.42 16.03
CA GLY A 871 -38.23 -28.11 14.87
C GLY A 871 -38.75 -27.11 13.83
N ASN A 872 -40.07 -26.98 13.75
CA ASN A 872 -40.76 -26.01 12.87
C ASN A 872 -41.60 -24.99 13.65
N LYS A 873 -41.35 -24.86 14.97
CA LYS A 873 -42.08 -23.94 15.85
C LYS A 873 -41.15 -22.86 16.35
N ILE A 874 -41.62 -21.62 16.28
CA ILE A 874 -40.99 -20.44 16.87
C ILE A 874 -41.54 -20.26 18.28
N LYS A 875 -40.64 -19.97 19.21
CA LYS A 875 -40.95 -19.45 20.54
C LYS A 875 -40.21 -18.14 20.72
N THR A 876 -40.91 -17.12 21.16
CA THR A 876 -40.34 -15.82 21.50
C THR A 876 -40.43 -15.61 23.00
N GLU A 877 -39.39 -15.06 23.60
CA GLU A 877 -39.34 -14.71 25.02
C GLU A 877 -38.54 -13.43 25.21
N ARG A 878 -38.74 -12.74 26.34
CA ARG A 878 -37.85 -11.65 26.76
C ARG A 878 -36.50 -12.21 27.23
N PRO A 879 -35.39 -11.50 27.01
CA PRO A 879 -34.06 -11.94 27.40
C PRO A 879 -33.84 -12.11 28.90
#